data_AF-A0A975ESZ3-F1
#
_entry.id   AF-A0A975ESZ3-F1
#
_cell.length_a   1.000
_cell.length_b   1.000
_cell.length_c   1.000
_cell.angle_alpha   90.00
_cell.angle_beta   90.00
_cell.angle_gamma   90.00
#
_symmetry.space_group_name_H-M   'P 1'
#
loop_
_entity.id
_entity.type
_entity.pdbx_description
1 polymer ?
#
loop_
_entity_poly.entity_id
_entity_poly.type
_entity_poly.pdbx_seq_one_letter_code
_entity_poly.pdbx_strand_id
1 'polypeptide(L)'
;MNYSLFDFLSLVGALGFFIYGMKVMSDGIQKVAGNRMRKILSAMTSNRLFGVFTGFFITSLVQSSSATTVMVVSFVNAGLLSLVESIGVIMGANIGTTLTAWLISIFGFKVKISAMALPIIAFGFPMLFSSKSTVKSWGEVLIGFALLFMGLEFLKGSVPDLQSNPEVLEFLSHYTDKGVLSTLIFIGVGSIITVVVQSSSAAMALTLVMCYQGWIPFPMAAAMIMGENIGTTITANLAALVANVHAKRAARAHFLFNVFGVVWMIIAFPLFINNINNYMADNPTMSGVGGRTYSFNEAPEEEAFNQNVTTRLGEAADFVSWDWSEPQRLDVHYELFKASENNINIDSVARIAFQEELNAAGLIAGQYEVQNVGARPMEEASAIPIALSIFHTTFNILNVLLLVWFVPFIARIVTRFLPAKGVDDEVFQLSFIGSGMMGTAELSIIEARKEISKFGEITAKLYDAVPQLLHATEEKKFKKLLKRVAKYEDMTDRMELEIAKYLSKASENELSKDASRRVRSMLSIISDLETIGDLCYQIAQNMERRRETKAYFTPELRQKSEQMFHAVERSIELMTKNLNQDYEKVSLTEAKDLEEEINELRNQLRNEHLENIEKGLYPIHSGMYYNDLIHSLEKIGDHAFDVSEAIVLEA
;
A
#
# COMPACT_ATOMS: atom_id res chain seq x y z
N MET A 1 -3.35 27.75 31.68
CA MET A 1 -4.63 27.18 32.17
C MET A 1 -4.45 25.67 32.36
N ASN A 2 -5.12 25.05 33.34
CA ASN A 2 -5.12 23.59 33.44
C ASN A 2 -5.88 22.99 32.26
N TYR A 3 -5.17 22.34 31.33
CA TYR A 3 -5.77 21.60 30.22
C TYR A 3 -6.74 20.56 30.76
N SER A 4 -8.04 20.76 30.53
CA SER A 4 -9.09 19.95 31.14
C SER A 4 -9.37 18.68 30.33
N LEU A 5 -10.08 17.73 30.93
CA LEU A 5 -10.60 16.57 30.18
C LEU A 5 -11.50 17.02 29.01
N PHE A 6 -12.22 18.13 29.15
CA PHE A 6 -13.05 18.67 28.08
C PHE A 6 -12.20 19.16 26.90
N ASP A 7 -11.07 19.81 27.17
CA ASP A 7 -10.14 20.27 26.11
C ASP A 7 -9.53 19.08 25.36
N PHE A 8 -9.15 18.03 26.10
CA PHE A 8 -8.69 16.77 25.51
C PHE A 8 -9.77 16.11 24.63
N LEU A 9 -11.00 16.00 25.12
CA LEU A 9 -12.11 15.45 24.34
C LEU A 9 -12.45 16.31 23.13
N SER A 10 -12.30 17.63 23.23
CA SER A 10 -12.50 18.57 22.13
C SER A 10 -11.43 18.40 21.05
N LEU A 11 -10.15 18.22 21.44
CA LEU A 11 -9.07 17.86 20.53
C LEU A 11 -9.36 16.53 19.80
N VAL A 12 -9.76 15.49 20.54
CA VAL A 12 -10.13 14.18 19.96
C VAL A 12 -11.33 14.31 19.02
N GLY A 13 -12.34 15.10 19.38
CA GLY A 13 -13.52 15.38 18.55
C GLY A 13 -13.16 16.13 17.27
N ALA A 14 -12.29 17.14 17.35
CA ALA A 14 -11.78 17.89 16.22
C ALA A 14 -10.98 16.99 15.26
N LEU A 15 -10.13 16.11 15.81
CA LEU A 15 -9.42 15.08 15.04
C LEU A 15 -10.39 14.10 14.36
N GLY A 16 -11.46 13.71 15.07
CA GLY A 16 -12.53 12.86 14.53
C GLY A 16 -13.25 13.53 13.35
N PHE A 17 -13.61 14.81 13.48
CA PHE A 17 -14.18 15.62 12.39
C PHE A 17 -13.24 15.69 11.19
N PHE A 18 -11.96 15.94 11.44
CA PHE A 18 -10.92 16.02 10.41
C PHE A 18 -10.77 14.69 9.64
N ILE A 19 -10.64 13.57 10.37
CA ILE A 19 -10.53 12.22 9.80
C ILE A 19 -11.80 11.83 9.03
N TYR A 20 -12.98 12.13 9.59
CA TYR A 20 -14.25 11.83 8.94
C TYR A 20 -14.44 12.66 7.66
N GLY A 21 -14.08 13.95 7.69
CA GLY A 21 -14.07 14.81 6.51
C GLY A 21 -13.18 14.26 5.40
N MET A 22 -11.94 13.87 5.74
CA MET A 22 -11.05 13.19 4.80
C MET A 22 -11.68 11.91 4.23
N LYS A 23 -12.26 11.04 5.08
CA LYS A 23 -12.90 9.80 4.62
C LYS A 23 -14.04 10.06 3.65
N VAL A 24 -14.98 10.93 3.99
CA VAL A 24 -16.15 11.25 3.15
C VAL A 24 -15.70 11.86 1.81
N MET A 25 -14.69 12.74 1.86
CA MET A 25 -14.10 13.32 0.65
C MET A 25 -13.48 12.23 -0.24
N SER A 26 -12.67 11.33 0.33
CA SER A 26 -12.03 10.22 -0.38
C SER A 26 -13.05 9.26 -1.00
N ASP A 27 -14.08 8.87 -0.25
CA ASP A 27 -15.16 7.99 -0.74
C ASP A 27 -15.90 8.65 -1.92
N GLY A 28 -16.17 9.96 -1.83
CA GLY A 28 -16.77 10.75 -2.90
C GLY A 28 -15.89 10.79 -4.16
N ILE A 29 -14.59 11.09 -4.01
CA ILE A 29 -13.62 11.12 -5.10
C ILE A 29 -13.51 9.73 -5.76
N GLN A 30 -13.49 8.67 -4.96
CA GLN A 30 -13.43 7.29 -5.46
C GLN A 30 -14.68 6.92 -6.27
N LYS A 31 -15.87 7.29 -5.81
CA LYS A 31 -17.13 7.07 -6.55
C LYS A 31 -17.18 7.87 -7.86
N VAL A 32 -16.66 9.10 -7.87
CA VAL A 32 -16.51 9.90 -9.10
C VAL A 32 -15.54 9.22 -10.08
N ALA A 33 -14.47 8.59 -9.60
CA ALA A 33 -13.50 7.88 -10.43
C ALA A 33 -14.03 6.54 -11.03
N GLY A 34 -15.07 5.95 -10.43
CA GLY A 34 -15.81 4.79 -10.94
C GLY A 34 -15.11 3.43 -10.78
N ASN A 35 -15.57 2.40 -11.50
CA ASN A 35 -15.10 1.01 -11.40
C ASN A 35 -13.79 0.72 -12.17
N ARG A 36 -12.74 1.52 -11.95
CA ARG A 36 -11.43 1.34 -12.62
C ARG A 36 -10.56 0.24 -12.01
N MET A 37 -11.05 -0.53 -11.04
CA MET A 37 -10.25 -1.49 -10.28
C MET A 37 -9.52 -2.53 -11.14
N ARG A 38 -10.15 -3.05 -12.21
CA ARG A 38 -9.48 -3.97 -13.17
C ARG A 38 -8.38 -3.28 -14.00
N LYS A 39 -8.58 -2.01 -14.37
CA LYS A 39 -7.55 -1.22 -15.10
C LYS A 39 -6.40 -0.83 -14.17
N ILE A 40 -6.68 -0.57 -12.89
CA ILE A 40 -5.68 -0.31 -11.85
C ILE A 40 -4.83 -1.57 -11.64
N LEU A 41 -5.44 -2.75 -11.51
CA LEU A 41 -4.70 -4.01 -11.39
C LEU A 41 -3.79 -4.28 -12.59
N SER A 42 -4.29 -4.11 -13.83
CA SER A 42 -3.49 -4.26 -15.05
C SER A 42 -2.39 -3.20 -15.20
N ALA A 43 -2.57 -2.03 -14.58
CA ALA A 43 -1.56 -0.98 -14.55
C ALA A 43 -0.42 -1.38 -13.59
N MET A 44 -0.74 -1.85 -12.38
CA MET A 44 0.22 -2.13 -11.31
C MET A 44 1.29 -3.19 -11.64
N THR A 45 1.05 -4.07 -12.61
CA THR A 45 1.81 -5.32 -12.84
C THR A 45 2.86 -5.25 -13.96
N SER A 46 3.15 -4.06 -14.51
CA SER A 46 4.06 -3.95 -15.68
C SER A 46 5.54 -3.86 -15.31
N ASN A 47 5.92 -2.93 -14.42
CA ASN A 47 7.29 -2.81 -13.88
C ASN A 47 7.32 -1.94 -12.61
N ARG A 48 8.46 -1.93 -11.89
CA ARG A 48 8.61 -1.22 -10.61
C ARG A 48 8.34 0.30 -10.67
N LEU A 49 8.76 0.98 -11.75
CA LEU A 49 8.56 2.43 -11.89
C LEU A 49 7.09 2.76 -12.12
N PHE A 50 6.43 1.96 -12.95
CA PHE A 50 5.01 2.10 -13.18
C PHE A 50 4.20 1.70 -11.93
N GLY A 51 4.70 0.76 -11.13
CA GLY A 51 4.22 0.50 -9.77
C GLY A 51 4.24 1.77 -8.90
N VAL A 52 5.36 2.51 -8.87
CA VAL A 52 5.48 3.79 -8.15
C VAL A 52 4.44 4.81 -8.62
N PHE A 53 4.31 5.01 -9.94
CA PHE A 53 3.28 5.91 -10.46
C PHE A 53 1.87 5.48 -10.04
N THR A 54 1.58 4.19 -10.13
CA THR A 54 0.25 3.69 -9.78
C THR A 54 -0.04 3.90 -8.29
N GLY A 55 0.90 3.58 -7.40
CA GLY A 55 0.76 3.83 -5.97
C GLY A 55 0.58 5.31 -5.62
N PHE A 56 1.35 6.18 -6.30
CA PHE A 56 1.21 7.63 -6.18
C PHE A 56 -0.19 8.08 -6.55
N PHE A 57 -0.71 7.69 -7.72
CA PHE A 57 -2.03 8.10 -8.18
C PHE A 57 -3.16 7.55 -7.30
N ILE A 58 -3.09 6.26 -6.91
CA ILE A 58 -4.10 5.66 -6.03
C ILE A 58 -4.13 6.39 -4.69
N THR A 59 -2.97 6.60 -4.06
CA THR A 59 -2.93 7.26 -2.76
C THR A 59 -3.32 8.72 -2.86
N SER A 60 -2.94 9.41 -3.94
CA SER A 60 -3.37 10.78 -4.22
C SER A 60 -4.88 10.90 -4.37
N LEU A 61 -5.52 9.90 -4.98
CA LEU A 61 -6.96 9.87 -5.20
C LEU A 61 -7.73 9.49 -3.93
N VAL A 62 -7.27 8.44 -3.25
CA VAL A 62 -7.88 7.90 -2.03
C VAL A 62 -7.51 8.72 -0.80
N GLN A 63 -6.45 9.53 -0.87
CA GLN A 63 -5.89 10.33 0.24
C GLN A 63 -5.54 9.49 1.50
N SER A 64 -5.29 8.19 1.33
CA SER A 64 -4.92 7.28 2.42
C SER A 64 -3.89 6.25 1.95
N SER A 65 -2.63 6.44 2.37
CA SER A 65 -1.56 5.46 2.12
C SER A 65 -1.76 4.19 2.93
N SER A 66 -2.31 4.27 4.14
CA SER A 66 -2.67 3.09 4.93
C SER A 66 -3.66 2.20 4.18
N ALA A 67 -4.75 2.78 3.63
CA ALA A 67 -5.73 2.03 2.84
C ALA A 67 -5.10 1.46 1.55
N THR A 68 -4.30 2.26 0.85
CA THR A 68 -3.60 1.82 -0.37
C THR A 68 -2.65 0.67 -0.09
N THR A 69 -1.89 0.75 1.00
CA THR A 69 -0.92 -0.29 1.38
C THR A 69 -1.61 -1.56 1.85
N VAL A 70 -2.68 -1.46 2.65
CA VAL A 70 -3.47 -2.62 3.08
C VAL A 70 -4.08 -3.34 1.86
N MET A 71 -4.55 -2.59 0.86
CA MET A 71 -5.01 -3.15 -0.41
C MET A 71 -3.88 -3.86 -1.16
N VAL A 72 -2.68 -3.27 -1.25
CA VAL A 72 -1.51 -3.91 -1.87
C VAL A 72 -1.13 -5.20 -1.16
N VAL A 73 -1.08 -5.19 0.18
CA VAL A 73 -0.83 -6.38 1.00
C VAL A 73 -1.90 -7.45 0.75
N SER A 74 -3.17 -7.06 0.62
CA SER A 74 -4.28 -7.96 0.29
C SER A 74 -4.13 -8.57 -1.11
N PHE A 75 -3.65 -7.81 -2.09
CA PHE A 75 -3.39 -8.32 -3.44
C PHE A 75 -2.20 -9.27 -3.49
N VAL A 76 -1.14 -9.01 -2.72
CA VAL A 76 -0.05 -9.98 -2.53
C VAL A 76 -0.56 -11.24 -1.83
N ASN A 77 -1.44 -11.09 -0.84
CA ASN A 77 -2.07 -12.23 -0.17
C ASN A 77 -2.88 -13.08 -1.15
N ALA A 78 -3.58 -12.45 -2.09
CA ALA A 78 -4.40 -13.12 -3.10
C ALA A 78 -3.62 -13.65 -4.31
N GLY A 79 -2.29 -13.43 -4.39
CA GLY A 79 -1.46 -13.85 -5.53
C GLY A 79 -1.54 -12.93 -6.74
N LEU A 80 -2.27 -11.82 -6.65
CA LEU A 80 -2.45 -10.88 -7.76
C LEU A 80 -1.25 -9.97 -8.00
N LEU A 81 -0.35 -9.85 -7.02
CA LEU A 81 0.90 -9.08 -7.13
C LEU A 81 2.05 -9.88 -6.54
N SER A 82 3.21 -9.88 -7.20
CA SER A 82 4.45 -10.35 -6.61
C SER A 82 4.94 -9.39 -5.52
N LEU A 83 5.85 -9.88 -4.68
CA LEU A 83 6.53 -9.06 -3.67
C LEU A 83 7.23 -7.85 -4.31
N VAL A 84 7.90 -8.04 -5.44
CA VAL A 84 8.68 -6.97 -6.09
C VAL A 84 7.78 -5.87 -6.65
N GLU A 85 6.67 -6.25 -7.29
CA GLU A 85 5.68 -5.29 -7.81
C GLU A 85 5.02 -4.50 -6.67
N SER A 86 4.67 -5.21 -5.59
CA SER A 86 4.04 -4.60 -4.42
C SER A 86 4.90 -3.51 -3.78
N ILE A 87 6.22 -3.71 -3.71
CA ILE A 87 7.16 -2.73 -3.16
C ILE A 87 7.15 -1.44 -4.00
N GLY A 88 7.09 -1.56 -5.33
CA GLY A 88 6.99 -0.39 -6.22
C GLY A 88 5.73 0.43 -5.94
N VAL A 89 4.58 -0.22 -5.79
CA VAL A 89 3.31 0.48 -5.46
C VAL A 89 3.39 1.13 -4.08
N ILE A 90 3.93 0.44 -3.09
CA ILE A 90 4.08 0.97 -1.73
C ILE A 90 4.96 2.24 -1.72
N MET A 91 6.08 2.23 -2.45
CA MET A 91 6.93 3.42 -2.63
C MET A 91 6.14 4.59 -3.23
N GLY A 92 5.31 4.32 -4.23
CA GLY A 92 4.41 5.31 -4.82
C GLY A 92 3.42 5.90 -3.82
N ALA A 93 2.82 5.04 -2.99
CA ALA A 93 1.84 5.45 -1.99
C ALA A 93 2.42 6.46 -0.99
N ASN A 94 3.69 6.29 -0.62
CA ASN A 94 4.37 7.23 0.29
C ASN A 94 4.54 8.61 -0.34
N ILE A 95 4.82 8.69 -1.66
CA ILE A 95 4.82 9.98 -2.38
C ILE A 95 3.40 10.57 -2.41
N GLY A 96 2.38 9.77 -2.72
CA GLY A 96 1.00 10.25 -2.86
C GLY A 96 0.44 10.87 -1.57
N THR A 97 0.84 10.36 -0.41
CA THR A 97 0.44 10.90 0.91
C THR A 97 0.83 12.36 1.09
N THR A 98 1.90 12.80 0.44
CA THR A 98 2.42 14.17 0.58
C THR A 98 1.43 15.22 0.06
N LEU A 99 0.53 14.86 -0.85
CA LEU A 99 -0.53 15.76 -1.34
C LEU A 99 -1.47 16.22 -0.23
N THR A 100 -1.67 15.43 0.82
CA THR A 100 -2.51 15.84 1.94
C THR A 100 -1.89 17.03 2.70
N ALA A 101 -0.57 17.03 2.88
CA ALA A 101 0.14 18.17 3.47
C ALA A 101 -0.08 19.43 2.62
N TRP A 102 0.06 19.33 1.28
CA TRP A 102 -0.20 20.46 0.38
C TRP A 102 -1.64 20.96 0.45
N LEU A 103 -2.62 20.05 0.53
CA LEU A 103 -4.03 20.43 0.71
C LEU A 103 -4.23 21.23 1.99
N ILE A 104 -3.63 20.78 3.10
CA ILE A 104 -3.68 21.48 4.39
C ILE A 104 -2.93 22.82 4.33
N SER A 105 -1.75 22.89 3.71
CA SER A 105 -0.95 24.12 3.67
C SER A 105 -1.58 25.20 2.80
N ILE A 106 -2.12 24.82 1.63
CA ILE A 106 -2.71 25.79 0.69
C ILE A 106 -4.05 26.30 1.21
N PHE A 107 -4.89 25.42 1.75
CA PHE A 107 -6.28 25.74 2.08
C PHE A 107 -6.55 25.84 3.59
N GLY A 108 -5.75 25.19 4.43
CA GLY A 108 -6.05 25.04 5.86
C GLY A 108 -5.58 26.20 6.73
N PHE A 109 -4.52 26.92 6.32
CA PHE A 109 -3.91 28.00 7.11
C PHE A 109 -4.09 29.39 6.51
N LYS A 110 -4.63 29.50 5.29
CA LYS A 110 -5.05 30.80 4.74
C LYS A 110 -6.37 31.24 5.37
N VAL A 111 -6.32 32.43 5.98
CA VAL A 111 -7.44 33.03 6.72
C VAL A 111 -8.66 33.15 5.80
N LYS A 112 -9.82 32.60 6.25
CA LYS A 112 -11.19 32.59 5.66
C LYS A 112 -11.69 31.27 5.05
N ILE A 113 -10.88 30.21 4.91
CA ILE A 113 -11.43 28.94 4.36
C ILE A 113 -12.35 28.23 5.35
N SER A 114 -12.13 28.35 6.66
CA SER A 114 -13.11 27.95 7.67
C SER A 114 -14.46 28.68 7.49
N ALA A 115 -14.43 29.97 7.18
CA ALA A 115 -15.62 30.74 6.84
C ALA A 115 -16.28 30.31 5.51
N MET A 116 -15.52 29.70 4.59
CA MET A 116 -16.05 29.09 3.35
C MET A 116 -16.65 27.70 3.56
N ALA A 117 -16.39 27.02 4.68
CA ALA A 117 -16.93 25.68 4.94
C ALA A 117 -18.47 25.66 4.94
N LEU A 118 -19.11 26.64 5.60
CA LEU A 118 -20.58 26.74 5.61
C LEU A 118 -21.19 27.00 4.22
N PRO A 119 -20.69 27.96 3.41
CA PRO A 119 -21.07 28.06 2.00
C PRO A 119 -20.88 26.76 1.21
N ILE A 120 -19.74 26.08 1.36
CA ILE A 120 -19.49 24.81 0.66
C ILE A 120 -20.53 23.75 1.06
N ILE A 121 -20.90 23.67 2.34
CA ILE A 121 -21.96 22.78 2.83
C ILE A 121 -23.31 23.17 2.21
N ALA A 122 -23.64 24.46 2.14
CA ALA A 122 -24.90 24.93 1.57
C ALA A 122 -25.08 24.48 0.11
N PHE A 123 -23.99 24.38 -0.66
CA PHE A 123 -24.02 23.83 -2.03
C PHE A 123 -23.91 22.29 -2.08
N GLY A 124 -23.03 21.69 -1.28
CA GLY A 124 -22.78 20.25 -1.29
C GLY A 124 -23.93 19.42 -0.70
N PHE A 125 -24.63 19.95 0.31
CA PHE A 125 -25.68 19.21 1.03
C PHE A 125 -26.88 18.89 0.13
N PRO A 126 -27.46 19.83 -0.65
CA PRO A 126 -28.50 19.50 -1.64
C PRO A 126 -28.07 18.45 -2.66
N MET A 127 -26.79 18.46 -3.07
CA MET A 127 -26.27 17.49 -4.05
C MET A 127 -26.34 16.05 -3.52
N LEU A 128 -26.25 15.83 -2.20
CA LEU A 128 -26.36 14.50 -1.59
C LEU A 128 -27.72 13.83 -1.81
N PHE A 129 -28.78 14.63 -2.01
CA PHE A 129 -30.14 14.16 -2.27
C PHE A 129 -30.44 13.98 -3.76
N SER A 130 -29.46 14.24 -4.65
CA SER A 130 -29.63 14.03 -6.07
C SER A 130 -29.83 12.56 -6.40
N SER A 131 -30.77 12.26 -7.31
CA SER A 131 -30.93 10.92 -7.88
C SER A 131 -29.77 10.52 -8.80
N LYS A 132 -28.97 11.48 -9.27
CA LYS A 132 -27.78 11.22 -10.10
C LYS A 132 -26.59 10.85 -9.22
N SER A 133 -26.09 9.63 -9.36
CA SER A 133 -24.98 9.09 -8.55
C SER A 133 -23.71 9.95 -8.60
N THR A 134 -23.35 10.48 -9.78
CA THR A 134 -22.18 11.36 -9.93
C THR A 134 -22.34 12.68 -9.18
N VAL A 135 -23.53 13.28 -9.22
CA VAL A 135 -23.81 14.55 -8.50
C VAL A 135 -23.78 14.31 -7.00
N LYS A 136 -24.38 13.21 -6.53
CA LYS A 136 -24.30 12.79 -5.13
C LYS A 136 -22.86 12.60 -4.67
N SER A 137 -22.03 11.96 -5.49
CA SER A 137 -20.61 11.72 -5.17
C SER A 137 -19.82 13.02 -5.07
N TRP A 138 -20.04 13.99 -5.96
CA TRP A 138 -19.46 15.33 -5.81
C TRP A 138 -20.00 16.09 -4.58
N GLY A 139 -21.26 15.87 -4.21
CA GLY A 139 -21.81 16.36 -2.94
C GLY A 139 -21.05 15.81 -1.74
N GLU A 140 -20.71 14.52 -1.73
CA GLU A 140 -19.88 13.90 -0.71
C GLU A 140 -18.47 14.51 -0.68
N VAL A 141 -17.85 14.76 -1.84
CA VAL A 141 -16.55 15.46 -1.92
C VAL A 141 -16.61 16.83 -1.24
N LEU A 142 -17.61 17.65 -1.56
CA LEU A 142 -17.75 19.00 -1.00
C LEU A 142 -18.03 18.97 0.51
N ILE A 143 -18.88 18.05 0.98
CA ILE A 143 -19.16 17.90 2.40
C ILE A 143 -17.93 17.41 3.16
N GLY A 144 -17.22 16.41 2.64
CA GLY A 144 -15.97 15.93 3.22
C GLY A 144 -14.92 17.02 3.29
N PHE A 145 -14.76 17.80 2.22
CA PHE A 145 -13.86 18.97 2.19
C PHE A 145 -14.22 19.99 3.27
N ALA A 146 -15.49 20.38 3.39
CA ALA A 146 -15.92 21.34 4.42
C ALA A 146 -15.71 20.83 5.86
N LEU A 147 -16.03 19.56 6.13
CA LEU A 147 -15.82 18.93 7.44
C LEU A 147 -14.33 18.82 7.79
N LEU A 148 -13.47 18.54 6.80
CA LEU A 148 -12.02 18.51 6.96
C LEU A 148 -11.51 19.86 7.46
N PHE A 149 -11.84 20.96 6.79
CA PHE A 149 -11.36 22.29 7.21
C PHE A 149 -11.99 22.77 8.52
N MET A 150 -13.25 22.44 8.77
CA MET A 150 -13.88 22.72 10.05
C MET A 150 -13.20 21.96 11.20
N GLY A 151 -12.87 20.68 10.99
CA GLY A 151 -12.08 19.87 11.92
C GLY A 151 -10.68 20.45 12.14
N LEU A 152 -10.01 20.92 11.09
CA LEU A 152 -8.71 21.58 11.20
C LEU A 152 -8.78 22.89 12.00
N GLU A 153 -9.82 23.69 11.78
CA GLU A 153 -10.04 24.92 12.56
C GLU A 153 -10.25 24.60 14.05
N PHE A 154 -11.09 23.60 14.35
CA PHE A 154 -11.28 23.14 15.73
C PHE A 154 -10.00 22.56 16.33
N LEU A 155 -9.16 21.88 15.53
CA LEU A 155 -7.84 21.40 15.97
C LEU A 155 -6.94 22.57 16.37
N LYS A 156 -6.88 23.64 15.57
CA LYS A 156 -6.12 24.84 15.92
C LYS A 156 -6.63 25.50 17.19
N GLY A 157 -7.95 25.61 17.35
CA GLY A 157 -8.56 26.19 18.54
C GLY A 157 -8.44 25.32 19.80
N SER A 158 -8.26 24.01 19.65
CA SER A 158 -8.09 23.06 20.75
C SER A 158 -6.64 22.94 21.24
N VAL A 159 -5.68 23.48 20.47
CA VAL A 159 -4.26 23.56 20.86
C VAL A 159 -4.03 24.97 21.43
N PRO A 160 -3.83 25.11 22.76
CA PRO A 160 -3.61 26.41 23.39
C PRO A 160 -2.43 27.17 22.78
N ASP A 161 -2.55 28.49 22.63
CA ASP A 161 -1.43 29.33 22.22
C ASP A 161 -0.34 29.34 23.30
N LEU A 162 0.91 29.21 22.88
CA LEU A 162 2.09 29.09 23.74
C LEU A 162 2.37 30.38 24.52
N GLN A 163 2.03 31.55 23.96
CA GLN A 163 2.14 32.84 24.66
C GLN A 163 1.28 32.87 25.94
N SER A 164 0.20 32.09 25.96
CA SER A 164 -0.70 31.97 27.11
C SER A 164 -0.36 30.81 28.07
N ASN A 165 0.64 29.97 27.75
CA ASN A 165 1.01 28.78 28.53
C ASN A 165 2.54 28.54 28.59
N PRO A 166 3.30 29.38 29.33
CA PRO A 166 4.76 29.31 29.40
C PRO A 166 5.31 28.00 30.00
N GLU A 167 4.53 27.28 30.83
CA GLU A 167 4.91 25.97 31.37
C GLU A 167 5.13 24.92 30.28
N VAL A 168 4.34 24.97 29.20
CA VAL A 168 4.46 24.04 28.06
C VAL A 168 5.74 24.36 27.27
N LEU A 169 6.06 25.63 27.07
CA LEU A 169 7.29 26.07 26.44
C LEU A 169 8.52 25.62 27.25
N GLU A 170 8.50 25.80 28.57
CA GLU A 170 9.58 25.37 29.46
C GLU A 170 9.78 23.85 29.38
N PHE A 171 8.70 23.06 29.47
CA PHE A 171 8.78 21.61 29.32
C PHE A 171 9.35 21.19 27.96
N LEU A 172 8.91 21.81 26.86
CA LEU A 172 9.34 21.46 25.51
C LEU A 172 10.79 21.89 25.24
N SER A 173 11.24 23.02 25.78
CA SER A 173 12.62 23.52 25.64
C SER A 173 13.67 22.50 26.11
N HIS A 174 13.33 21.69 27.13
CA HIS A 174 14.19 20.62 27.64
C HIS A 174 14.46 19.53 26.60
N TYR A 175 13.62 19.39 25.58
CA TYR A 175 13.70 18.32 24.58
C TYR A 175 14.03 18.83 23.17
N THR A 176 13.92 20.13 22.90
CA THR A 176 14.15 20.71 21.56
C THR A 176 15.60 21.10 21.29
N ASP A 177 16.43 21.33 22.32
CA ASP A 177 17.81 21.84 22.17
C ASP A 177 18.92 20.81 22.49
N LYS A 178 18.76 19.56 22.03
CA LYS A 178 19.75 18.47 22.24
C LYS A 178 20.40 17.98 20.94
N GLY A 179 20.35 18.79 19.88
CA GLY A 179 20.87 18.44 18.55
C GLY A 179 20.24 17.15 18.00
N VAL A 180 21.07 16.18 17.59
CA VAL A 180 20.61 14.90 17.00
C VAL A 180 19.69 14.13 17.95
N LEU A 181 19.89 14.23 19.26
CA LEU A 181 19.02 13.55 20.22
C LEU A 181 17.58 14.08 20.16
N SER A 182 17.38 15.38 19.99
CA SER A 182 16.06 15.97 19.76
C SER A 182 15.43 15.41 18.49
N THR A 183 16.17 15.35 17.39
CA THR A 183 15.70 14.74 16.14
C THR A 183 15.21 13.31 16.36
N LEU A 184 15.98 12.47 17.06
CA LEU A 184 15.59 11.08 17.33
C LEU A 184 14.35 10.97 18.24
N ILE A 185 14.24 11.84 19.25
CA ILE A 185 13.07 11.89 20.14
C ILE A 185 11.82 12.23 19.33
N PHE A 186 11.88 13.27 18.51
CA PHE A 186 10.72 13.73 17.74
C PHE A 186 10.35 12.77 16.60
N ILE A 187 11.31 12.05 16.00
CA ILE A 187 11.03 10.88 15.13
C ILE A 187 10.24 9.82 15.92
N GLY A 188 10.65 9.52 17.16
CA GLY A 188 9.94 8.58 18.03
C GLY A 188 8.51 9.03 18.33
N VAL A 189 8.33 10.31 18.69
CA VAL A 189 7.01 10.90 18.98
C VAL A 189 6.10 10.83 17.74
N GLY A 190 6.57 11.26 16.58
CA GLY A 190 5.80 11.17 15.33
C GLY A 190 5.42 9.73 14.97
N SER A 191 6.34 8.78 15.18
CA SER A 191 6.05 7.35 14.97
C SER A 191 4.93 6.85 15.87
N ILE A 192 4.98 7.18 17.17
CA ILE A 192 3.98 6.75 18.16
C ILE A 192 2.62 7.38 17.89
N ILE A 193 2.58 8.69 17.63
CA ILE A 193 1.33 9.41 17.32
C ILE A 193 0.67 8.75 16.12
N THR A 194 1.41 8.49 15.04
CA THR A 194 0.84 7.84 13.86
C THR A 194 0.42 6.40 14.11
N VAL A 195 1.12 5.64 14.96
CA VAL A 195 0.69 4.28 15.34
C VAL A 195 -0.64 4.30 16.09
N VAL A 196 -0.82 5.26 17.01
CA VAL A 196 -2.05 5.40 17.80
C VAL A 196 -3.21 5.89 16.94
N VAL A 197 -2.98 6.93 16.15
CA VAL A 197 -4.00 7.57 15.30
C VAL A 197 -4.32 6.73 14.06
N GLN A 198 -3.37 5.90 13.60
CA GLN A 198 -3.43 5.08 12.37
C GLN A 198 -3.74 5.85 11.08
N SER A 199 -3.57 7.17 11.09
CA SER A 199 -3.77 8.05 9.94
C SER A 199 -2.59 9.02 9.83
N SER A 200 -1.80 8.86 8.77
CA SER A 200 -0.65 9.73 8.48
C SER A 200 -1.08 11.17 8.25
N SER A 201 -2.18 11.39 7.52
CA SER A 201 -2.73 12.72 7.26
C SER A 201 -3.20 13.43 8.53
N ALA A 202 -3.74 12.68 9.50
CA ALA A 202 -4.18 13.23 10.78
C ALA A 202 -2.99 13.54 11.70
N ALA A 203 -1.97 12.68 11.73
CA ALA A 203 -0.73 12.95 12.45
C ALA A 203 -0.01 14.18 11.88
N MET A 204 0.13 14.27 10.54
CA MET A 204 0.70 15.42 9.85
C MET A 204 -0.07 16.71 10.16
N ALA A 205 -1.41 16.67 10.15
CA ALA A 205 -2.23 17.83 10.50
C ALA A 205 -1.95 18.30 11.94
N LEU A 206 -1.85 17.36 12.90
CA LEU A 206 -1.50 17.67 14.27
C LEU A 206 -0.09 18.28 14.38
N THR A 207 0.91 17.68 13.72
CA THR A 207 2.30 18.19 13.68
C THR A 207 2.37 19.60 13.11
N LEU A 208 1.64 19.86 12.02
CA LEU A 208 1.58 21.17 11.39
C LEU A 208 0.92 22.19 12.34
N VAL A 209 -0.20 21.84 12.99
CA VAL A 209 -0.86 22.72 13.98
C VAL A 209 0.07 23.00 15.17
N MET A 210 0.72 21.98 15.74
CA MET A 210 1.66 22.15 16.85
C MET A 210 2.82 23.07 16.46
N CYS A 211 3.36 22.91 15.26
CA CYS A 211 4.45 23.75 14.78
C CYS A 211 4.00 25.18 14.51
N TYR A 212 2.83 25.35 13.90
CA TYR A 212 2.25 26.65 13.59
C TYR A 212 1.89 27.46 14.85
N GLN A 213 1.37 26.79 15.89
CA GLN A 213 1.10 27.40 17.20
C GLN A 213 2.37 27.57 18.07
N GLY A 214 3.55 27.28 17.53
CA GLY A 214 4.84 27.48 18.20
C GLY A 214 5.24 26.39 19.21
N TRP A 215 4.43 25.36 19.45
CA TRP A 215 4.73 24.31 20.43
C TRP A 215 6.05 23.59 20.11
N ILE A 216 6.27 23.33 18.83
CA ILE A 216 7.50 22.69 18.34
C ILE A 216 8.11 23.54 17.25
N PRO A 217 9.44 23.70 17.21
CA PRO A 217 10.10 24.42 16.13
C PRO A 217 10.08 23.61 14.83
N PHE A 218 10.25 24.29 13.69
CA PHE A 218 10.23 23.68 12.36
C PHE A 218 11.08 22.41 12.19
N PRO A 219 12.34 22.34 12.67
CA PRO A 219 13.14 21.13 12.56
C PRO A 219 12.53 19.95 13.36
N MET A 220 11.88 20.22 14.49
CA MET A 220 11.30 19.16 15.33
C MET A 220 10.02 18.63 14.68
N ALA A 221 9.22 19.50 14.05
CA ALA A 221 8.08 19.09 13.24
C ALA A 221 8.51 18.27 12.01
N ALA A 222 9.57 18.69 11.30
CA ALA A 222 10.13 17.90 10.21
C ALA A 222 10.64 16.52 10.69
N ALA A 223 11.23 16.45 11.89
CA ALA A 223 11.62 15.19 12.51
C ALA A 223 10.41 14.31 12.87
N MET A 224 9.31 14.91 13.36
CA MET A 224 8.06 14.18 13.56
C MET A 224 7.54 13.59 12.26
N ILE A 225 7.53 14.32 11.14
CA ILE A 225 7.09 13.82 9.82
C ILE A 225 7.90 12.59 9.38
N MET A 226 9.22 12.57 9.61
CA MET A 226 10.04 11.38 9.38
C MET A 226 9.56 10.18 10.23
N GLY A 227 9.25 10.43 11.50
CA GLY A 227 8.64 9.45 12.39
C GLY A 227 7.28 8.97 11.93
N GLU A 228 6.41 9.89 11.50
CA GLU A 228 5.07 9.57 11.01
C GLU A 228 5.14 8.58 9.85
N ASN A 229 6.08 8.77 8.91
CA ASN A 229 6.35 7.84 7.82
C ASN A 229 6.65 6.41 8.29
N ILE A 230 7.46 6.25 9.35
CA ILE A 230 7.69 4.95 9.99
C ILE A 230 6.39 4.43 10.62
N GLY A 231 5.69 5.28 11.37
CA GLY A 231 4.46 4.91 12.07
C GLY A 231 3.36 4.39 11.15
N THR A 232 3.22 4.93 9.93
CA THR A 232 2.20 4.50 8.94
C THR A 232 2.23 3.01 8.63
N THR A 233 3.41 2.41 8.75
CA THR A 233 3.68 1.02 8.35
C THR A 233 2.97 0.00 9.24
N ILE A 234 2.51 0.40 10.43
CA ILE A 234 1.84 -0.51 11.36
C ILE A 234 0.56 -1.10 10.78
N THR A 235 -0.19 -0.31 10.01
CA THR A 235 -1.48 -0.71 9.42
C THR A 235 -1.32 -1.90 8.48
N ALA A 236 -0.31 -1.85 7.62
CA ALA A 236 0.06 -2.94 6.70
C ALA A 236 0.53 -4.19 7.46
N ASN A 237 1.29 -4.00 8.54
CA ASN A 237 1.78 -5.11 9.36
C ASN A 237 0.64 -5.80 10.10
N LEU A 238 -0.32 -5.03 10.65
CA LEU A 238 -1.53 -5.57 11.29
C LEU A 238 -2.39 -6.36 10.29
N ALA A 239 -2.61 -5.81 9.08
CA ALA A 239 -3.34 -6.52 8.03
C ALA A 239 -2.65 -7.83 7.62
N ALA A 240 -1.31 -7.85 7.57
CA ALA A 240 -0.55 -9.02 7.18
C ALA A 240 -0.44 -10.10 8.28
N LEU A 241 -0.80 -9.83 9.54
CA LEU A 241 -0.65 -10.80 10.65
C LEU A 241 -1.40 -12.12 10.37
N VAL A 242 -2.61 -12.00 9.83
CA VAL A 242 -3.50 -13.13 9.51
C VAL A 242 -3.36 -13.62 8.06
N ALA A 243 -2.37 -13.08 7.32
CA ALA A 243 -2.14 -13.37 5.91
C ALA A 243 -0.98 -14.37 5.71
N ASN A 244 -0.76 -14.80 4.46
CA ASN A 244 0.36 -15.67 4.09
C ASN A 244 1.73 -14.99 4.18
N VAL A 245 2.81 -15.76 4.01
CA VAL A 245 4.19 -15.26 4.11
C VAL A 245 4.51 -14.15 3.12
N HIS A 246 3.92 -14.16 1.92
CA HIS A 246 4.18 -13.16 0.89
C HIS A 246 3.60 -11.79 1.29
N ALA A 247 2.38 -11.78 1.80
CA ALA A 247 1.75 -10.57 2.35
C ALA A 247 2.54 -10.01 3.54
N LYS A 248 3.02 -10.89 4.44
CA LYS A 248 3.92 -10.51 5.55
C LYS A 248 5.22 -9.90 5.05
N ARG A 249 5.84 -10.48 4.01
CA ARG A 249 7.05 -9.92 3.38
C ARG A 249 6.79 -8.53 2.78
N ALA A 250 5.66 -8.31 2.12
CA ALA A 250 5.29 -7.00 1.58
C ALA A 250 5.13 -5.95 2.69
N ALA A 251 4.43 -6.27 3.77
CA ALA A 251 4.30 -5.39 4.92
C ALA A 251 5.65 -5.09 5.62
N ARG A 252 6.55 -6.07 5.71
CA ARG A 252 7.92 -5.85 6.22
C ARG A 252 8.78 -5.04 5.27
N ALA A 253 8.60 -5.20 3.96
CA ALA A 253 9.29 -4.38 2.98
C ALA A 253 8.88 -2.91 3.09
N HIS A 254 7.58 -2.64 3.33
CA HIS A 254 7.09 -1.29 3.63
C HIS A 254 7.77 -0.70 4.88
N PHE A 255 7.85 -1.48 5.96
CA PHE A 255 8.54 -1.06 7.19
C PHE A 255 10.02 -0.74 6.95
N LEU A 256 10.75 -1.66 6.31
CA LEU A 256 12.18 -1.46 6.01
C LEU A 256 12.41 -0.25 5.12
N PHE A 257 11.60 -0.05 4.07
CA PHE A 257 11.72 1.10 3.18
C PHE A 257 11.65 2.44 3.95
N ASN A 258 10.69 2.59 4.86
CA ASN A 258 10.55 3.83 5.64
C ASN A 258 11.68 3.98 6.67
N VAL A 259 12.08 2.89 7.35
CA VAL A 259 13.19 2.94 8.32
C VAL A 259 14.49 3.32 7.64
N PHE A 260 14.85 2.68 6.52
CA PHE A 260 16.04 3.06 5.74
C PHE A 260 15.95 4.50 5.25
N GLY A 261 14.76 4.94 4.84
CA GLY A 261 14.51 6.31 4.44
C GLY A 261 14.85 7.34 5.51
N VAL A 262 14.38 7.09 6.73
CA VAL A 262 14.68 7.96 7.87
C VAL A 262 16.15 7.91 8.25
N VAL A 263 16.79 6.72 8.19
CA VAL A 263 18.21 6.57 8.56
C VAL A 263 19.13 7.45 7.70
N TRP A 264 18.98 7.44 6.38
CA TRP A 264 19.81 8.32 5.54
C TRP A 264 19.42 9.80 5.71
N MET A 265 18.14 10.09 5.92
CA MET A 265 17.67 11.46 6.13
C MET A 265 18.21 12.06 7.42
N ILE A 266 18.36 11.28 8.51
CA ILE A 266 19.00 11.77 9.76
C ILE A 266 20.39 12.34 9.47
N ILE A 267 21.16 11.70 8.59
CA ILE A 267 22.51 12.17 8.22
C ILE A 267 22.43 13.45 7.38
N ALA A 268 21.47 13.53 6.45
CA ALA A 268 21.26 14.70 5.59
C ALA A 268 20.45 15.83 6.26
N PHE A 269 19.93 15.61 7.47
CA PHE A 269 18.88 16.42 8.08
C PHE A 269 19.23 17.90 8.21
N PRO A 270 20.43 18.29 8.73
CA PRO A 270 20.79 19.70 8.85
C PRO A 270 20.82 20.43 7.51
N LEU A 271 21.29 19.74 6.45
CA LEU A 271 21.34 20.29 5.10
C LEU A 271 19.93 20.54 4.56
N PHE A 272 19.00 19.60 4.76
CA PHE A 272 17.61 19.75 4.31
C PHE A 272 16.91 20.92 4.98
N ILE A 273 17.02 21.02 6.30
CA ILE A 273 16.38 22.09 7.07
C ILE A 273 16.91 23.45 6.63
N ASN A 274 18.23 23.62 6.56
CA ASN A 274 18.83 24.90 6.15
C ASN A 274 18.49 25.26 4.70
N ASN A 275 18.50 24.29 3.79
CA ASN A 275 18.15 24.53 2.40
C ASN A 275 16.68 24.94 2.23
N ILE A 276 15.76 24.31 2.95
CA ILE A 276 14.34 24.71 2.89
C ILE A 276 14.15 26.09 3.53
N ASN A 277 14.86 26.38 4.63
CA ASN A 277 14.80 27.69 5.28
C ASN A 277 15.24 28.81 4.33
N ASN A 278 16.38 28.63 3.66
CA ASN A 278 16.91 29.60 2.70
C ASN A 278 16.05 29.67 1.44
N TYR A 279 15.60 28.52 0.91
CA TYR A 279 14.72 28.48 -0.25
C TYR A 279 13.42 29.27 -0.03
N MET A 280 12.82 29.15 1.17
CA MET A 280 11.62 29.92 1.52
C MET A 280 11.90 31.42 1.64
N ALA A 281 13.07 31.81 2.16
CA ALA A 281 13.52 33.19 2.21
C ALA A 281 13.72 33.80 0.81
N ASP A 282 14.28 33.01 -0.11
CA ASP A 282 14.58 33.44 -1.48
C ASP A 282 13.32 33.45 -2.39
N ASN A 283 12.22 32.82 -1.96
CA ASN A 283 10.98 32.67 -2.76
C ASN A 283 9.75 33.26 -2.03
N PRO A 284 9.67 34.59 -1.88
CA PRO A 284 8.61 35.28 -1.13
C PRO A 284 7.19 35.08 -1.69
N THR A 285 7.03 34.72 -2.95
CA THR A 285 5.71 34.37 -3.52
C THR A 285 5.15 33.07 -2.93
N MET A 286 6.03 32.18 -2.43
CA MET A 286 5.62 30.95 -1.78
C MET A 286 5.21 31.16 -0.32
N SER A 287 5.73 32.15 0.41
CA SER A 287 5.34 32.40 1.81
C SER A 287 3.94 33.04 1.97
N GLY A 288 3.29 33.41 0.87
CA GLY A 288 1.97 34.05 0.89
C GLY A 288 2.00 35.55 1.21
N VAL A 289 3.20 36.14 1.31
CA VAL A 289 3.41 37.58 1.42
C VAL A 289 3.61 38.14 0.01
N GLY A 290 2.53 38.60 -0.61
CA GLY A 290 2.60 39.28 -1.91
C GLY A 290 3.29 40.64 -1.75
N GLY A 291 4.21 40.97 -2.66
CA GLY A 291 4.92 42.24 -2.67
C GLY A 291 3.95 43.41 -2.73
N ARG A 292 4.19 44.43 -1.91
CA ARG A 292 3.39 45.65 -1.88
C ARG A 292 4.25 46.84 -2.28
N THR A 293 3.88 47.46 -3.39
CA THR A 293 4.45 48.74 -3.83
C THR A 293 3.70 49.88 -3.12
N TYR A 294 4.42 50.73 -2.39
CA TYR A 294 3.84 51.92 -1.75
C TYR A 294 4.23 53.18 -2.53
N SER A 295 3.23 53.93 -3.00
CA SER A 295 3.41 55.22 -3.67
C SER A 295 2.97 56.33 -2.73
N PHE A 296 3.87 57.28 -2.43
CA PHE A 296 3.58 58.45 -1.62
C PHE A 296 3.67 59.69 -2.50
N ASN A 297 2.57 60.46 -2.59
CA ASN A 297 2.46 61.58 -3.53
C ASN A 297 2.83 62.94 -2.92
N GLU A 298 2.90 63.08 -1.60
CA GLU A 298 3.16 64.35 -0.92
C GLU A 298 4.08 64.14 0.31
N ALA A 299 4.97 65.10 0.56
CA ALA A 299 5.72 65.16 1.82
C ALA A 299 4.77 65.58 2.96
N PRO A 300 4.79 64.94 4.14
CA PRO A 300 3.83 65.26 5.19
C PRO A 300 4.16 66.60 5.86
N GLU A 301 3.13 67.35 6.23
CA GLU A 301 3.26 68.45 7.20
C GLU A 301 3.51 67.90 8.61
N GLU A 302 4.59 68.37 9.22
CA GLU A 302 5.22 67.90 10.47
C GLU A 302 4.30 67.93 11.70
N GLU A 303 3.23 68.72 11.67
CA GLU A 303 2.49 69.13 12.88
C GLU A 303 1.20 68.33 13.17
N ALA A 304 0.65 67.60 12.19
CA ALA A 304 -0.62 66.87 12.36
C ALA A 304 -0.47 65.42 12.87
N PHE A 305 0.75 64.89 12.93
CA PHE A 305 1.00 63.45 13.13
C PHE A 305 1.52 63.09 14.54
N ASN A 306 2.28 64.00 15.17
CA ASN A 306 2.94 63.76 16.46
C ASN A 306 1.98 63.54 17.64
N GLN A 307 0.68 63.84 17.52
CA GLN A 307 -0.29 63.61 18.59
C GLN A 307 -0.99 62.24 18.53
N ASN A 308 -0.99 61.56 17.37
CA ASN A 308 -1.70 60.30 17.18
C ASN A 308 -0.82 59.05 17.28
N VAL A 309 0.49 59.16 17.05
CA VAL A 309 1.40 58.00 16.97
C VAL A 309 2.05 57.63 18.29
N THR A 310 2.40 58.59 19.13
CA THR A 310 2.93 58.33 20.49
C THR A 310 1.93 57.56 21.36
N THR A 311 0.63 57.65 21.04
CA THR A 311 -0.44 56.92 21.74
C THR A 311 -0.65 55.50 21.19
N ARG A 312 -0.08 55.13 20.02
CA ARG A 312 -0.38 53.87 19.32
C ARG A 312 0.79 52.91 19.12
N LEU A 313 2.05 53.36 19.11
CA LEU A 313 3.23 52.52 18.87
C LEU A 313 4.23 52.54 20.04
N GLY A 314 3.74 52.27 21.25
CA GLY A 314 4.63 52.04 22.39
C GLY A 314 5.57 50.84 22.15
N GLU A 315 6.84 51.02 22.52
CA GLU A 315 7.89 49.99 22.70
C GLU A 315 8.39 49.23 21.45
N ALA A 316 8.15 49.70 20.23
CA ALA A 316 8.52 48.97 19.01
C ALA A 316 9.79 49.47 18.27
N ALA A 317 10.47 50.50 18.77
CA ALA A 317 11.48 51.24 18.00
C ALA A 317 12.89 50.60 17.87
N ASP A 318 13.17 49.46 18.52
CA ASP A 318 14.58 49.02 18.75
C ASP A 318 15.12 47.89 17.84
N PHE A 319 14.41 47.42 16.79
CA PHE A 319 14.77 46.13 16.15
C PHE A 319 14.73 46.05 14.60
N VAL A 320 15.40 46.97 13.90
CA VAL A 320 15.65 46.85 12.45
C VAL A 320 17.15 46.97 12.13
N SER A 321 17.67 46.10 11.27
CA SER A 321 19.05 46.19 10.73
C SER A 321 19.02 46.67 9.29
N TRP A 322 19.77 47.76 9.00
CA TRP A 322 19.72 48.48 7.73
C TRP A 322 21.00 48.31 6.92
N ASP A 323 20.88 48.03 5.62
CA ASP A 323 21.98 48.15 4.64
C ASP A 323 21.79 49.41 3.78
N TRP A 324 22.71 50.36 3.90
CA TRP A 324 22.68 51.65 3.20
C TRP A 324 23.45 51.62 1.87
N SER A 325 23.81 50.45 1.36
CA SER A 325 24.61 50.31 0.13
C SER A 325 23.86 50.73 -1.14
N GLU A 326 22.52 50.76 -1.13
CA GLU A 326 21.67 51.19 -2.26
C GLU A 326 20.56 52.18 -1.81
N PRO A 327 20.62 53.49 -2.15
CA PRO A 327 19.70 54.53 -1.65
C PRO A 327 18.20 54.39 -2.00
N GLN A 328 17.82 53.35 -2.76
CA GLN A 328 16.45 53.13 -3.26
C GLN A 328 15.87 51.78 -2.84
N ARG A 329 16.55 51.04 -1.94
CA ARG A 329 16.17 49.66 -1.59
C ARG A 329 16.20 49.49 -0.08
N LEU A 330 15.07 49.10 0.50
CA LEU A 330 14.90 48.95 1.95
C LEU A 330 14.36 47.54 2.25
N ASP A 331 15.01 46.82 3.16
CA ASP A 331 14.56 45.53 3.71
C ASP A 331 13.91 45.74 5.09
N VAL A 332 12.63 45.37 5.25
CA VAL A 332 11.86 45.59 6.50
C VAL A 332 11.33 44.25 7.02
N HIS A 333 11.74 43.84 8.22
CA HIS A 333 11.57 42.46 8.68
C HIS A 333 10.59 42.24 9.86
N TYR A 334 10.16 43.28 10.60
CA TYR A 334 9.55 43.07 11.93
C TYR A 334 8.18 43.72 12.18
N GLU A 335 7.94 44.95 11.71
CA GLU A 335 6.71 45.72 12.02
C GLU A 335 5.41 45.16 11.40
N LEU A 336 5.50 44.53 10.22
CA LEU A 336 4.34 44.01 9.49
C LEU A 336 3.67 42.82 10.21
N PHE A 337 4.43 42.12 11.07
CA PHE A 337 4.01 40.91 11.78
C PHE A 337 2.95 41.20 12.86
N LYS A 338 3.16 42.20 13.73
CA LYS A 338 2.20 42.57 14.81
C LYS A 338 0.88 43.13 14.27
N ALA A 339 0.91 43.79 13.11
CA ALA A 339 -0.30 44.32 12.47
C ALA A 339 -1.18 43.20 11.89
N SER A 340 -0.56 42.16 11.32
CA SER A 340 -1.23 40.98 10.77
C SER A 340 -1.92 40.15 11.84
N GLU A 341 -1.28 39.91 12.98
CA GLU A 341 -1.85 39.14 14.10
C GLU A 341 -3.09 39.82 14.71
N ASN A 342 -3.11 41.15 14.75
CA ASN A 342 -4.19 41.93 15.38
C ASN A 342 -5.29 42.37 14.40
N ASN A 343 -5.32 41.84 13.17
CA ASN A 343 -6.31 42.21 12.14
C ASN A 343 -6.29 43.73 11.82
N ILE A 344 -5.17 44.39 12.09
CA ILE A 344 -4.95 45.80 11.79
C ILE A 344 -4.60 45.90 10.32
N ASN A 345 -5.10 46.93 9.63
CA ASN A 345 -4.76 47.13 8.23
C ASN A 345 -3.25 47.31 8.09
N ILE A 346 -2.58 46.24 7.63
CA ILE A 346 -1.14 46.15 7.46
C ILE A 346 -0.63 47.28 6.55
N ASP A 347 -1.42 47.71 5.56
CA ASP A 347 -1.06 48.86 4.71
C ASP A 347 -1.01 50.17 5.49
N SER A 348 -1.82 50.33 6.52
CA SER A 348 -1.83 51.54 7.34
C SER A 348 -0.63 51.57 8.28
N VAL A 349 -0.28 50.45 8.90
CA VAL A 349 0.87 50.34 9.82
C VAL A 349 2.20 50.45 9.06
N ALA A 350 2.31 49.75 7.93
CA ALA A 350 3.46 49.85 7.04
C ALA A 350 3.67 51.29 6.55
N ARG A 351 2.59 51.97 6.13
CA ARG A 351 2.66 53.39 5.72
C ARG A 351 3.09 54.29 6.86
N ILE A 352 2.63 54.06 8.09
CA ILE A 352 2.95 54.90 9.26
C ILE A 352 4.42 54.76 9.66
N ALA A 353 4.90 53.52 9.84
CA ALA A 353 6.29 53.25 10.22
C ALA A 353 7.29 53.73 9.15
N PHE A 354 6.96 53.50 7.87
CA PHE A 354 7.78 53.94 6.74
C PHE A 354 7.78 55.47 6.56
N GLN A 355 6.69 56.16 6.94
CA GLN A 355 6.60 57.62 6.90
C GLN A 355 7.44 58.30 8.01
N GLU A 356 7.51 57.73 9.22
CA GLU A 356 8.35 58.25 10.31
C GLU A 356 9.84 58.26 9.93
N GLU A 357 10.32 57.24 9.22
CA GLU A 357 11.73 57.17 8.81
C GLU A 357 12.06 57.96 7.54
N LEU A 358 11.15 58.06 6.57
CA LEU A 358 11.32 59.01 5.46
C LEU A 358 11.49 60.44 6.00
N ASN A 359 10.75 60.80 7.06
CA ASN A 359 10.91 62.07 7.77
C ASN A 359 12.27 62.16 8.49
N ALA A 360 12.70 61.11 9.19
CA ALA A 360 14.00 61.07 9.89
C ALA A 360 15.22 61.09 8.93
N ALA A 361 15.08 60.53 7.73
CA ALA A 361 16.12 60.46 6.70
C ALA A 361 16.13 61.67 5.75
N GLY A 362 15.19 62.63 5.90
CA GLY A 362 15.12 63.84 5.07
C GLY A 362 14.79 63.58 3.60
N LEU A 363 14.14 62.45 3.28
CA LEU A 363 13.85 62.03 1.91
C LEU A 363 12.55 62.68 1.38
N ILE A 364 12.57 63.08 0.11
CA ILE A 364 11.47 63.76 -0.60
C ILE A 364 10.48 62.78 -1.23
N ALA A 365 9.25 63.24 -1.52
CA ALA A 365 8.19 62.44 -2.15
C ALA A 365 8.68 61.65 -3.38
N GLY A 366 8.38 60.34 -3.41
CA GLY A 366 8.84 59.41 -4.43
C GLY A 366 8.13 58.04 -4.35
N GLN A 367 8.31 57.21 -5.38
CA GLN A 367 7.89 55.81 -5.34
C GLN A 367 9.00 54.96 -4.73
N TYR A 368 8.69 54.25 -3.64
CA TYR A 368 9.63 53.37 -2.96
C TYR A 368 9.12 51.94 -3.04
N GLU A 369 9.96 51.05 -3.55
CA GLU A 369 9.62 49.64 -3.72
C GLU A 369 10.22 48.85 -2.55
N VAL A 370 9.36 48.38 -1.64
CA VAL A 370 9.78 47.43 -0.59
C VAL A 370 9.93 46.07 -1.25
N GLN A 371 11.15 45.54 -1.28
CA GLN A 371 11.36 44.20 -1.78
C GLN A 371 10.77 43.18 -0.82
N ASN A 372 10.13 42.19 -1.43
CA ASN A 372 9.50 41.08 -0.76
C ASN A 372 10.59 40.21 -0.10
N VAL A 373 10.76 40.29 1.22
CA VAL A 373 11.63 39.34 1.93
C VAL A 373 10.82 38.08 2.17
N GLY A 374 11.29 36.92 1.70
CA GLY A 374 10.59 35.66 1.92
C GLY A 374 10.64 35.27 3.40
N ALA A 375 9.61 34.55 3.85
CA ALA A 375 9.47 34.18 5.25
C ALA A 375 10.28 32.92 5.57
N ARG A 376 11.00 32.93 6.68
CA ARG A 376 11.83 31.81 7.13
C ARG A 376 11.07 30.90 8.09
N PRO A 377 10.89 29.59 7.82
CA PRO A 377 10.16 28.69 8.71
C PRO A 377 10.82 28.47 10.08
N MET A 378 12.10 28.81 10.24
CA MET A 378 12.77 28.80 11.55
C MET A 378 12.45 30.02 12.42
N GLU A 379 11.93 31.09 11.81
CA GLU A 379 11.71 32.39 12.44
C GLU A 379 10.21 32.78 12.43
N GLU A 380 9.47 32.38 11.38
CA GLU A 380 8.10 32.81 11.11
C GLU A 380 7.12 31.63 10.94
N ALA A 381 6.04 31.65 11.72
CA ALA A 381 5.00 30.62 11.68
C ALA A 381 4.23 30.55 10.34
N SER A 382 4.13 31.67 9.63
CA SER A 382 3.45 31.78 8.33
C SER A 382 4.09 30.89 7.24
N ALA A 383 5.40 30.67 7.31
CA ALA A 383 6.16 29.85 6.36
C ALA A 383 6.08 28.35 6.65
N ILE A 384 5.77 27.97 7.89
CA ILE A 384 5.80 26.58 8.38
C ILE A 384 4.93 25.63 7.54
N PRO A 385 3.65 25.94 7.22
CA PRO A 385 2.81 24.99 6.49
C PRO A 385 3.42 24.61 5.14
N ILE A 386 3.95 25.57 4.40
CA ILE A 386 4.50 25.33 3.06
C ILE A 386 5.87 24.67 3.17
N ALA A 387 6.72 25.12 4.10
CA ALA A 387 8.02 24.51 4.35
C ALA A 387 7.91 23.03 4.75
N LEU A 388 6.96 22.67 5.63
CA LEU A 388 6.73 21.27 6.01
C LEU A 388 6.18 20.43 4.85
N SER A 389 5.33 21.01 3.98
CA SER A 389 4.88 20.34 2.75
C SER A 389 6.03 20.09 1.78
N ILE A 390 6.93 21.06 1.59
CA ILE A 390 8.15 20.90 0.79
C ILE A 390 9.04 19.81 1.39
N PHE A 391 9.29 19.85 2.71
CA PHE A 391 10.08 18.84 3.40
C PHE A 391 9.50 17.45 3.18
N HIS A 392 8.19 17.27 3.43
CA HIS A 392 7.52 15.98 3.31
C HIS A 392 7.57 15.45 1.87
N THR A 393 7.32 16.29 0.86
CA THR A 393 7.39 15.91 -0.56
C THR A 393 8.81 15.58 -1.00
N THR A 394 9.79 16.44 -0.72
CA THR A 394 11.18 16.24 -1.13
C THR A 394 11.79 15.01 -0.47
N PHE A 395 11.54 14.81 0.83
CA PHE A 395 11.94 13.60 1.56
C PHE A 395 11.44 12.33 0.88
N ASN A 396 10.12 12.23 0.63
CA ASN A 396 9.55 11.01 0.05
C ASN A 396 10.00 10.77 -1.39
N ILE A 397 10.07 11.82 -2.22
CA ILE A 397 10.54 11.69 -3.61
C ILE A 397 11.99 11.20 -3.64
N LEU A 398 12.88 11.83 -2.87
CA LEU A 398 14.29 11.43 -2.83
C LEU A 398 14.46 10.04 -2.24
N ASN A 399 13.66 9.68 -1.23
CA ASN A 399 13.68 8.34 -0.67
C ASN A 399 13.32 7.27 -1.73
N VAL A 400 12.31 7.53 -2.56
CA VAL A 400 11.95 6.63 -3.67
C VAL A 400 13.03 6.61 -4.74
N LEU A 401 13.53 7.77 -5.18
CA LEU A 401 14.59 7.85 -6.20
C LEU A 401 15.87 7.10 -5.78
N LEU A 402 16.20 7.14 -4.49
CA LEU A 402 17.33 6.40 -3.93
C LEU A 402 17.04 4.90 -3.84
N LEU A 403 15.92 4.49 -3.25
CA LEU A 403 15.68 3.10 -2.86
C LEU A 403 15.01 2.24 -3.95
N VAL A 404 14.44 2.83 -5.00
CA VAL A 404 13.79 2.07 -6.10
C VAL A 404 14.74 1.11 -6.82
N TRP A 405 16.04 1.44 -6.85
CA TRP A 405 17.08 0.59 -7.42
C TRP A 405 17.40 -0.62 -6.54
N PHE A 406 17.16 -0.49 -5.23
CA PHE A 406 17.42 -1.52 -4.22
C PHE A 406 16.20 -2.39 -3.92
N VAL A 407 15.10 -2.27 -4.66
CA VAL A 407 13.90 -3.13 -4.50
C VAL A 407 14.23 -4.63 -4.50
N PRO A 408 15.03 -5.17 -5.44
CA PRO A 408 15.41 -6.60 -5.40
C PRO A 408 16.24 -6.97 -4.16
N PHE A 409 16.98 -6.02 -3.60
CA PHE A 409 17.75 -6.23 -2.37
C PHE A 409 16.84 -6.23 -1.13
N ILE A 410 15.91 -5.27 -1.03
CA ILE A 410 14.89 -5.23 0.03
C ILE A 410 14.06 -6.53 0.01
N ALA A 411 13.62 -6.97 -1.18
CA ALA A 411 12.88 -8.22 -1.35
C ALA A 411 13.67 -9.45 -0.86
N ARG A 412 14.97 -9.53 -1.15
CA ARG A 412 15.86 -10.60 -0.67
C ARG A 412 16.02 -10.56 0.85
N ILE A 413 16.19 -9.37 1.43
CA ILE A 413 16.30 -9.20 2.88
C ILE A 413 15.04 -9.75 3.58
N VAL A 414 13.85 -9.29 3.18
CA VAL A 414 12.60 -9.74 3.83
C VAL A 414 12.34 -11.22 3.63
N THR A 415 12.70 -11.77 2.46
CA THR A 415 12.55 -13.20 2.17
C THR A 415 13.48 -14.04 3.04
N ARG A 416 14.69 -13.56 3.32
CA ARG A 416 15.64 -14.22 4.24
C ARG A 416 15.17 -14.16 5.69
N PHE A 417 14.60 -13.05 6.14
CA PHE A 417 14.06 -12.91 7.50
C PHE A 417 12.77 -13.70 7.73
N LEU A 418 11.94 -13.85 6.70
CA LEU A 418 10.68 -14.60 6.74
C LEU A 418 10.69 -15.71 5.67
N PRO A 419 11.41 -16.83 5.91
CA PRO A 419 11.37 -17.98 5.02
C PRO A 419 9.96 -18.59 4.98
N ALA A 420 9.53 -19.05 3.81
CA ALA A 420 8.25 -19.74 3.66
C ALA A 420 8.36 -21.11 4.34
N LYS A 421 7.40 -21.48 5.18
CA LYS A 421 7.41 -22.75 5.92
C LYS A 421 6.24 -23.62 5.47
N GLY A 422 6.50 -24.48 4.50
CA GLY A 422 5.56 -25.50 4.03
C GLY A 422 4.47 -24.98 3.10
N VAL A 423 3.60 -25.89 2.68
CA VAL A 423 2.56 -25.67 1.66
C VAL A 423 1.59 -24.57 2.07
N ASP A 424 1.30 -24.39 3.37
CA ASP A 424 0.36 -23.38 3.88
C ASP A 424 0.75 -21.93 3.51
N ASP A 425 2.03 -21.67 3.27
CA ASP A 425 2.58 -20.35 2.94
C ASP A 425 2.68 -20.07 1.43
N GLU A 426 2.53 -21.09 0.56
CA GLU A 426 2.58 -20.91 -0.89
C GLU A 426 1.31 -20.22 -1.38
N VAL A 427 1.48 -19.06 -2.01
CA VAL A 427 0.43 -18.39 -2.78
C VAL A 427 0.57 -18.86 -4.21
N PHE A 428 -0.53 -19.35 -4.79
CA PHE A 428 -0.54 -19.71 -6.19
C PHE A 428 -0.19 -18.50 -7.06
N GLN A 429 0.94 -18.60 -7.77
CA GLN A 429 1.37 -17.70 -8.83
C GLN A 429 2.06 -18.54 -9.91
N LEU A 430 1.70 -18.29 -11.17
CA LEU A 430 2.50 -18.71 -12.31
C LEU A 430 3.92 -18.14 -12.16
N SER A 431 4.92 -18.97 -12.43
CA SER A 431 6.35 -18.66 -12.24
C SER A 431 7.07 -18.24 -13.52
N PHE A 432 6.49 -18.56 -14.67
CA PHE A 432 7.03 -18.42 -16.01
C PHE A 432 6.10 -17.61 -16.90
N ILE A 433 4.78 -17.68 -16.70
CA ILE A 433 3.83 -16.78 -17.35
C ILE A 433 3.77 -15.47 -16.53
N GLY A 434 4.43 -14.42 -17.04
CA GLY A 434 4.43 -13.09 -16.45
C GLY A 434 3.38 -12.16 -17.06
N SER A 435 2.91 -11.19 -16.29
CA SER A 435 2.06 -10.05 -16.72
C SER A 435 2.69 -9.09 -17.74
N GLY A 436 3.85 -9.45 -18.31
CA GLY A 436 4.57 -8.67 -19.32
C GLY A 436 3.91 -8.74 -20.71
N MET A 437 4.45 -7.94 -21.65
CA MET A 437 4.03 -8.00 -23.06
C MET A 437 4.23 -9.43 -23.59
N MET A 438 3.19 -10.04 -24.15
CA MET A 438 3.29 -11.34 -24.80
C MET A 438 4.37 -11.25 -25.89
N GLY A 439 5.31 -12.19 -25.86
CA GLY A 439 6.29 -12.37 -26.93
C GLY A 439 5.62 -12.88 -28.21
N THR A 440 6.40 -13.39 -29.14
CA THR A 440 5.85 -14.12 -30.29
C THR A 440 5.04 -15.34 -29.81
N ALA A 441 4.12 -15.83 -30.65
CA ALA A 441 3.30 -17.01 -30.32
C ALA A 441 4.16 -18.22 -29.93
N GLU A 442 5.33 -18.39 -30.55
CA GLU A 442 6.28 -19.47 -30.24
C GLU A 442 6.93 -19.33 -28.86
N LEU A 443 7.32 -18.11 -28.45
CA LEU A 443 7.84 -17.86 -27.10
C LEU A 443 6.76 -18.11 -26.04
N SER A 444 5.52 -17.75 -26.36
CA SER A 444 4.39 -17.96 -25.45
C SER A 444 4.13 -19.45 -25.19
N ILE A 445 4.19 -20.28 -26.23
CA ILE A 445 4.07 -21.74 -26.11
C ILE A 445 5.17 -22.32 -25.19
N ILE A 446 6.40 -21.81 -25.26
CA ILE A 446 7.49 -22.27 -24.39
C ILE A 446 7.26 -21.88 -22.92
N GLU A 447 6.75 -20.68 -22.65
CA GLU A 447 6.38 -20.25 -21.29
C GLU A 447 5.26 -21.11 -20.72
N ALA A 448 4.22 -21.37 -21.51
CA ALA A 448 3.13 -22.25 -21.12
C ALA A 448 3.61 -23.68 -20.83
N ARG A 449 4.51 -24.23 -21.65
CA ARG A 449 5.07 -25.57 -21.41
C ARG A 449 5.76 -25.68 -20.05
N LYS A 450 6.54 -24.67 -19.65
CA LYS A 450 7.20 -24.67 -18.33
C LYS A 450 6.19 -24.64 -17.18
N GLU A 451 5.07 -23.94 -17.35
CA GLU A 451 3.99 -23.98 -16.34
C GLU A 451 3.30 -25.32 -16.29
N ILE A 452 3.07 -25.97 -17.43
CA ILE A 452 2.48 -27.30 -17.49
C ILE A 452 3.39 -28.34 -16.81
N SER A 453 4.71 -28.27 -17.01
CA SER A 453 5.66 -29.13 -16.29
C SER A 453 5.56 -28.93 -14.77
N LYS A 454 5.46 -27.67 -14.32
CA LYS A 454 5.26 -27.34 -12.91
C LYS A 454 3.90 -27.81 -12.39
N PHE A 455 2.85 -27.77 -13.22
CA PHE A 455 1.53 -28.30 -12.89
C PHE A 455 1.66 -29.80 -12.59
N GLY A 456 2.32 -30.57 -13.47
CA GLY A 456 2.62 -31.98 -13.22
C GLY A 456 3.30 -32.24 -11.86
N GLU A 457 4.31 -31.43 -11.49
CA GLU A 457 4.96 -31.54 -10.18
C GLU A 457 4.03 -31.25 -8.99
N ILE A 458 3.08 -30.32 -9.16
CA ILE A 458 2.08 -29.99 -8.13
C ILE A 458 1.07 -31.14 -8.01
N THR A 459 0.60 -31.69 -9.13
CA THR A 459 -0.28 -32.87 -9.18
C THR A 459 0.39 -34.08 -8.52
N ALA A 460 1.69 -34.29 -8.73
CA ALA A 460 2.44 -35.35 -8.04
C ALA A 460 2.50 -35.13 -6.52
N LYS A 461 2.72 -33.88 -6.06
CA LYS A 461 2.72 -33.53 -4.61
C LYS A 461 1.34 -33.64 -3.97
N LEU A 462 0.28 -33.39 -4.74
CA LEU A 462 -1.11 -33.60 -4.34
C LEU A 462 -1.35 -35.08 -4.10
N TYR A 463 -0.98 -35.92 -5.08
CA TYR A 463 -1.11 -37.37 -4.98
C TYR A 463 -0.32 -37.94 -3.80
N ASP A 464 0.93 -37.53 -3.56
CA ASP A 464 1.75 -37.96 -2.41
C ASP A 464 1.03 -37.81 -1.06
N ALA A 465 0.15 -36.82 -0.91
CA ALA A 465 -0.60 -36.61 0.31
C ALA A 465 -1.78 -37.59 0.50
N VAL A 466 -2.28 -38.21 -0.58
CA VAL A 466 -3.48 -39.07 -0.57
C VAL A 466 -3.24 -40.40 0.15
N PRO A 467 -2.21 -41.22 -0.17
CA PRO A 467 -1.93 -42.46 0.56
C PRO A 467 -1.75 -42.22 2.06
N GLN A 468 -1.17 -41.08 2.45
CA GLN A 468 -0.91 -40.73 3.86
C GLN A 468 -2.19 -40.61 4.70
N LEU A 469 -3.34 -40.32 4.07
CA LEU A 469 -4.66 -40.25 4.74
C LEU A 469 -5.10 -41.62 5.28
N LEU A 470 -4.71 -42.71 4.60
CA LEU A 470 -5.03 -44.09 5.00
C LEU A 470 -4.31 -44.48 6.30
N HIS A 471 -3.10 -43.95 6.51
CA HIS A 471 -2.23 -44.29 7.64
C HIS A 471 -2.29 -43.33 8.83
N ALA A 472 -2.83 -42.13 8.64
CA ALA A 472 -2.98 -41.21 9.76
C ALA A 472 -3.82 -41.89 10.85
N THR A 473 -3.43 -41.83 12.12
CA THR A 473 -4.27 -42.33 13.22
C THR A 473 -4.79 -41.15 14.03
N GLU A 474 -3.93 -40.16 14.24
CA GLU A 474 -4.25 -38.92 14.93
C GLU A 474 -5.15 -37.99 14.10
N GLU A 475 -6.23 -37.53 14.71
CA GLU A 475 -7.20 -36.60 14.12
C GLU A 475 -6.55 -35.30 13.61
N LYS A 476 -5.61 -34.76 14.39
CA LYS A 476 -4.89 -33.52 14.04
C LYS A 476 -4.05 -33.70 12.77
N LYS A 477 -3.38 -34.85 12.63
CA LYS A 477 -2.58 -35.18 11.44
C LYS A 477 -3.47 -35.39 10.23
N PHE A 478 -4.59 -36.10 10.39
CA PHE A 478 -5.56 -36.34 9.33
C PHE A 478 -6.15 -35.03 8.78
N LYS A 479 -6.66 -34.15 9.67
CA LYS A 479 -7.18 -32.83 9.26
C LYS A 479 -6.13 -31.96 8.57
N LYS A 480 -4.85 -32.07 8.97
CA LYS A 480 -3.76 -31.34 8.31
C LYS A 480 -3.53 -31.86 6.88
N LEU A 481 -3.58 -33.17 6.68
CA LEU A 481 -3.45 -33.77 5.34
C LEU A 481 -4.65 -33.41 4.45
N LEU A 482 -5.88 -33.47 4.96
CA LEU A 482 -7.07 -33.03 4.20
C LEU A 482 -6.94 -31.58 3.72
N LYS A 483 -6.52 -30.68 4.61
CA LYS A 483 -6.26 -29.27 4.22
C LYS A 483 -5.17 -29.14 3.17
N ARG A 484 -4.13 -29.99 3.22
CA ARG A 484 -3.06 -30.00 2.23
C ARG A 484 -3.56 -30.46 0.86
N VAL A 485 -4.38 -31.53 0.81
CA VAL A 485 -5.01 -32.01 -0.44
C VAL A 485 -5.92 -30.93 -1.02
N ALA A 486 -6.86 -30.39 -0.23
CA ALA A 486 -7.77 -29.33 -0.68
C ALA A 486 -7.04 -28.08 -1.17
N LYS A 487 -5.90 -27.75 -0.55
CA LYS A 487 -5.09 -26.60 -0.99
C LYS A 487 -4.42 -26.85 -2.33
N TYR A 488 -3.92 -28.06 -2.58
CA TYR A 488 -3.32 -28.37 -3.87
C TYR A 488 -4.36 -28.48 -4.98
N GLU A 489 -5.56 -28.98 -4.71
CA GLU A 489 -6.66 -28.97 -5.68
C GLU A 489 -7.08 -27.54 -6.06
N ASP A 490 -7.27 -26.61 -5.11
CA ASP A 490 -7.48 -25.18 -5.45
C ASP A 490 -6.30 -24.57 -6.23
N MET A 491 -5.08 -25.13 -6.12
CA MET A 491 -3.96 -24.72 -6.97
C MET A 491 -4.09 -25.29 -8.38
N THR A 492 -4.50 -26.56 -8.55
CA THR A 492 -4.67 -27.18 -9.87
C THR A 492 -5.75 -26.48 -10.70
N ASP A 493 -6.89 -26.13 -10.10
CA ASP A 493 -7.98 -25.40 -10.77
C ASP A 493 -7.50 -24.04 -11.30
N ARG A 494 -6.74 -23.32 -10.47
CA ARG A 494 -6.20 -22.01 -10.86
C ARG A 494 -5.15 -22.15 -11.95
N MET A 495 -4.32 -23.18 -11.91
CA MET A 495 -3.34 -23.47 -12.98
C MET A 495 -4.04 -23.70 -14.31
N GLU A 496 -5.04 -24.58 -14.34
CA GLU A 496 -5.79 -24.88 -15.54
C GLU A 496 -6.39 -23.60 -16.14
N LEU A 497 -7.10 -22.82 -15.34
CA LEU A 497 -7.77 -21.61 -15.79
C LEU A 497 -6.81 -20.51 -16.26
N GLU A 498 -5.69 -20.28 -15.57
CA GLU A 498 -4.73 -19.26 -15.98
C GLU A 498 -3.91 -19.67 -17.21
N ILE A 499 -3.48 -20.93 -17.30
CA ILE A 499 -2.76 -21.47 -18.47
C ILE A 499 -3.69 -21.48 -19.69
N ALA A 500 -4.95 -21.92 -19.54
CA ALA A 500 -5.94 -21.93 -20.63
C ALA A 500 -6.18 -20.51 -21.18
N LYS A 501 -6.34 -19.51 -20.30
CA LYS A 501 -6.48 -18.11 -20.71
C LYS A 501 -5.26 -17.59 -21.44
N TYR A 502 -4.08 -17.94 -20.97
CA TYR A 502 -2.84 -17.52 -21.60
C TYR A 502 -2.69 -18.14 -23.01
N LEU A 503 -2.93 -19.44 -23.14
CA LEU A 503 -2.93 -20.16 -24.42
C LEU A 503 -3.98 -19.62 -25.39
N SER A 504 -5.19 -19.36 -24.92
CA SER A 504 -6.26 -18.75 -25.72
C SER A 504 -5.85 -17.39 -26.27
N LYS A 505 -5.28 -16.52 -25.43
CA LYS A 505 -4.79 -15.20 -25.84
C LYS A 505 -3.60 -15.30 -26.81
N ALA A 506 -2.72 -16.28 -26.63
CA ALA A 506 -1.59 -16.51 -27.53
C ALA A 506 -2.06 -16.96 -28.93
N SER A 507 -3.26 -17.55 -29.00
CA SER A 507 -3.87 -18.04 -30.24
C SER A 507 -4.74 -17.03 -30.99
N GLU A 508 -4.92 -15.79 -30.48
CA GLU A 508 -5.76 -14.76 -31.12
C GLU A 508 -5.14 -14.18 -32.42
N ASN A 509 -3.83 -14.33 -32.62
CA ASN A 509 -3.15 -13.98 -33.87
C ASN A 509 -2.94 -15.23 -34.73
N GLU A 510 -2.80 -15.08 -36.06
CA GLU A 510 -2.62 -16.20 -37.00
C GLU A 510 -1.50 -17.15 -36.54
N LEU A 511 -1.91 -18.32 -36.02
CA LEU A 511 -0.99 -19.39 -35.63
C LEU A 511 -0.61 -20.23 -36.85
N SER A 512 0.62 -20.73 -36.87
CA SER A 512 0.97 -21.83 -37.76
C SER A 512 0.16 -23.08 -37.40
N LYS A 513 0.01 -24.02 -38.35
CA LYS A 513 -0.69 -25.30 -38.10
C LYS A 513 -0.06 -26.08 -36.93
N ASP A 514 1.27 -26.02 -36.82
CA ASP A 514 2.02 -26.68 -35.74
C ASP A 514 1.78 -26.01 -34.39
N ALA A 515 1.80 -24.67 -34.33
CA ALA A 515 1.48 -23.95 -33.09
C ALA A 515 0.05 -24.23 -32.61
N SER A 516 -0.91 -24.30 -33.55
CA SER A 516 -2.30 -24.66 -33.23
C SER A 516 -2.45 -26.10 -32.69
N ARG A 517 -1.66 -27.06 -33.21
CA ARG A 517 -1.62 -28.43 -32.68
C ARG A 517 -1.07 -28.47 -31.26
N ARG A 518 0.01 -27.73 -31.01
CA ARG A 518 0.64 -27.64 -29.68
C ARG A 518 -0.30 -27.05 -28.64
N VAL A 519 -0.98 -25.94 -28.96
CA VAL A 519 -1.96 -25.32 -28.06
C VAL A 519 -3.09 -26.29 -27.69
N ARG A 520 -3.65 -27.05 -28.65
CA ARG A 520 -4.68 -28.05 -28.35
C ARG A 520 -4.17 -29.17 -27.43
N SER A 521 -2.96 -29.65 -27.68
CA SER A 521 -2.35 -30.71 -26.87
C SER A 521 -2.12 -30.23 -25.44
N MET A 522 -1.60 -29.00 -25.28
CA MET A 522 -1.44 -28.34 -23.98
C MET A 522 -2.75 -28.14 -23.22
N LEU A 523 -3.84 -27.78 -23.91
CA LEU A 523 -5.17 -27.67 -23.30
C LEU A 523 -5.70 -29.03 -22.82
N SER A 524 -5.42 -30.11 -23.55
CA SER A 524 -5.74 -31.47 -23.08
C SER A 524 -4.94 -31.80 -21.82
N ILE A 525 -3.62 -31.60 -21.85
CA ILE A 525 -2.73 -31.90 -20.72
C ILE A 525 -3.18 -31.19 -19.44
N ILE A 526 -3.48 -29.88 -19.49
CA ILE A 526 -3.91 -29.16 -18.29
C ILE A 526 -5.26 -29.64 -17.76
N SER A 527 -6.17 -30.07 -18.63
CA SER A 527 -7.47 -30.62 -18.25
C SER A 527 -7.29 -31.97 -17.55
N ASP A 528 -6.47 -32.87 -18.10
CA ASP A 528 -6.19 -34.16 -17.48
C ASP A 528 -5.46 -34.01 -16.13
N LEU A 529 -4.53 -33.04 -16.02
CA LEU A 529 -3.85 -32.73 -14.75
C LEU A 529 -4.78 -32.17 -13.67
N GLU A 530 -5.76 -31.35 -14.06
CA GLU A 530 -6.81 -30.86 -13.15
C GLU A 530 -7.72 -32.00 -12.70
N THR A 531 -8.11 -32.87 -13.63
CA THR A 531 -9.00 -34.00 -13.33
C THR A 531 -8.34 -35.02 -12.38
N ILE A 532 -7.02 -35.23 -12.49
CA ILE A 532 -6.27 -36.00 -11.50
C ILE A 532 -6.36 -35.34 -10.11
N GLY A 533 -6.28 -34.00 -10.05
CA GLY A 533 -6.40 -33.24 -8.83
C GLY A 533 -7.78 -33.38 -8.16
N ASP A 534 -8.83 -33.28 -8.96
CA ASP A 534 -10.21 -33.52 -8.56
C ASP A 534 -10.42 -34.92 -7.99
N LEU A 535 -9.90 -35.95 -8.67
CA LEU A 535 -9.97 -37.34 -8.20
C LEU A 535 -9.22 -37.52 -6.86
N CYS A 536 -8.06 -36.89 -6.70
CA CYS A 536 -7.31 -36.91 -5.44
C CYS A 536 -8.12 -36.28 -4.30
N TYR A 537 -8.80 -35.16 -4.56
CA TYR A 537 -9.63 -34.48 -3.57
C TYR A 537 -10.89 -35.30 -3.24
N GLN A 538 -11.52 -35.91 -4.24
CA GLN A 538 -12.64 -36.83 -4.06
C GLN A 538 -12.26 -38.03 -3.19
N ILE A 539 -11.08 -38.64 -3.42
CA ILE A 539 -10.56 -39.72 -2.56
C ILE A 539 -10.40 -39.22 -1.12
N ALA A 540 -9.88 -38.01 -0.92
CA ALA A 540 -9.69 -37.44 0.41
C ALA A 540 -11.03 -37.21 1.14
N GLN A 541 -12.05 -36.71 0.45
CA GLN A 541 -13.41 -36.57 1.00
C GLN A 541 -14.02 -37.93 1.35
N ASN A 542 -13.85 -38.94 0.49
CA ASN A 542 -14.29 -40.31 0.76
C ASN A 542 -13.57 -40.91 1.98
N MET A 543 -12.27 -40.63 2.15
CA MET A 543 -11.50 -41.04 3.32
C MET A 543 -11.99 -40.36 4.61
N GLU A 544 -12.39 -39.09 4.55
CA GLU A 544 -13.00 -38.37 5.68
C GLU A 544 -14.35 -38.99 6.05
N ARG A 545 -15.25 -39.15 5.08
CA ARG A 545 -16.57 -39.75 5.30
C ARG A 545 -16.47 -41.20 5.81
N ARG A 546 -15.50 -41.98 5.34
CA ARG A 546 -15.19 -43.33 5.85
C ARG A 546 -14.87 -43.31 7.34
N ARG A 547 -14.11 -42.32 7.82
CA ARG A 547 -13.81 -42.16 9.27
C ARG A 547 -15.02 -41.76 10.08
N GLU A 548 -15.77 -40.77 9.60
CA GLU A 548 -16.98 -40.28 10.27
C GLU A 548 -18.00 -41.39 10.48
N THR A 549 -18.17 -42.22 9.43
CA THR A 549 -19.06 -43.38 9.44
C THR A 549 -18.43 -44.63 10.09
N LYS A 550 -17.19 -44.53 10.59
CA LYS A 550 -16.44 -45.61 11.26
C LYS A 550 -16.31 -46.89 10.43
N ALA A 551 -16.23 -46.77 9.10
CA ALA A 551 -15.97 -47.87 8.20
C ALA A 551 -14.51 -48.35 8.32
N TYR A 552 -14.32 -49.48 9.00
CA TYR A 552 -13.01 -50.04 9.26
C TYR A 552 -12.47 -50.79 8.04
N PHE A 553 -11.33 -50.34 7.50
CA PHE A 553 -10.55 -51.10 6.55
C PHE A 553 -9.74 -52.14 7.30
N THR A 554 -10.01 -53.42 7.01
CA THR A 554 -9.22 -54.55 7.50
C THR A 554 -7.77 -54.43 7.01
N PRO A 555 -6.80 -55.09 7.67
CA PRO A 555 -5.42 -55.11 7.21
C PRO A 555 -5.29 -55.56 5.75
N GLU A 556 -6.10 -56.53 5.32
CA GLU A 556 -6.15 -57.02 3.94
C GLU A 556 -6.60 -55.92 2.95
N LEU A 557 -7.70 -55.22 3.24
CA LEU A 557 -8.17 -54.11 2.39
C LEU A 557 -7.13 -52.99 2.32
N ARG A 558 -6.48 -52.68 3.44
CA ARG A 558 -5.44 -51.65 3.48
C ARG A 558 -4.24 -52.02 2.61
N GLN A 559 -3.74 -53.26 2.73
CA GLN A 559 -2.62 -53.75 1.93
C GLN A 559 -2.95 -53.74 0.43
N LYS A 560 -4.17 -54.13 0.05
CA LYS A 560 -4.64 -54.08 -1.34
C LYS A 560 -4.76 -52.65 -1.87
N SER A 561 -5.27 -51.72 -1.06
CA SER A 561 -5.27 -50.30 -1.42
C SER A 561 -3.85 -49.75 -1.61
N GLU A 562 -2.90 -50.13 -0.75
CA GLU A 562 -1.48 -49.76 -0.87
C GLU A 562 -0.85 -50.27 -2.18
N GLN A 563 -1.19 -51.48 -2.62
CA GLN A 563 -0.72 -52.00 -3.92
C GLN A 563 -1.19 -51.12 -5.08
N MET A 564 -2.47 -50.72 -5.09
CA MET A 564 -3.01 -49.84 -6.12
C MET A 564 -2.39 -48.44 -6.05
N PHE A 565 -2.18 -47.89 -4.85
CA PHE A 565 -1.49 -46.61 -4.69
C PHE A 565 -0.08 -46.65 -5.30
N HIS A 566 0.70 -47.69 -5.04
CA HIS A 566 2.05 -47.81 -5.61
C HIS A 566 2.08 -48.01 -7.13
N ALA A 567 1.07 -48.65 -7.72
CA ALA A 567 0.96 -48.76 -9.17
C ALA A 567 0.71 -47.38 -9.82
N VAL A 568 -0.24 -46.63 -9.28
CA VAL A 568 -0.59 -45.29 -9.77
C VAL A 568 0.51 -44.27 -9.49
N GLU A 569 1.22 -44.37 -8.35
CA GLU A 569 2.39 -43.55 -8.03
C GLU A 569 3.45 -43.62 -9.14
N ARG A 570 3.77 -44.83 -9.61
CA ARG A 570 4.72 -45.03 -10.73
C ARG A 570 4.24 -44.38 -12.03
N SER A 571 2.94 -44.44 -12.32
CA SER A 571 2.36 -43.78 -13.49
C SER A 571 2.49 -42.25 -13.42
N ILE A 572 2.20 -41.66 -12.24
CA ILE A 572 2.36 -40.21 -12.01
C ILE A 572 3.82 -39.77 -12.07
N GLU A 573 4.75 -40.56 -11.54
CA GLU A 573 6.20 -40.30 -11.64
C GLU A 573 6.66 -40.28 -13.09
N LEU A 574 6.20 -41.25 -13.90
CA LEU A 574 6.51 -41.30 -15.32
C LEU A 574 5.89 -40.13 -16.09
N MET A 575 4.62 -39.82 -15.84
CA MET A 575 3.93 -38.64 -16.41
C MET A 575 4.73 -37.36 -16.11
N THR A 576 5.15 -37.17 -14.86
CA THR A 576 5.94 -35.99 -14.45
C THR A 576 7.30 -35.96 -15.13
N LYS A 577 7.96 -37.12 -15.30
CA LYS A 577 9.21 -37.24 -16.06
C LYS A 577 9.01 -36.88 -17.53
N ASN A 578 7.92 -37.33 -18.15
CA ASN A 578 7.57 -37.01 -19.54
C ASN A 578 7.33 -35.52 -19.76
N LEU A 579 6.61 -34.87 -18.83
CA LEU A 579 6.35 -33.43 -18.84
C LEU A 579 7.62 -32.56 -18.72
N ASN A 580 8.67 -33.09 -18.07
CA ASN A 580 9.91 -32.36 -17.80
C ASN A 580 11.02 -32.60 -18.83
N GLN A 581 10.87 -33.59 -19.72
CA GLN A 581 11.85 -33.88 -20.76
C GLN A 581 11.48 -33.26 -22.10
N ASP A 582 12.36 -33.47 -23.08
CA ASP A 582 12.09 -33.07 -24.45
C ASP A 582 11.01 -33.98 -25.06
N TYR A 583 9.91 -33.42 -25.56
CA TYR A 583 8.73 -34.18 -25.97
C TYR A 583 9.02 -35.09 -27.16
N GLU A 584 9.95 -34.71 -28.04
CA GLU A 584 10.41 -35.56 -29.15
C GLU A 584 11.09 -36.87 -28.70
N LYS A 585 11.49 -36.96 -27.42
CA LYS A 585 12.17 -38.14 -26.85
C LYS A 585 11.23 -39.03 -26.03
N VAL A 586 9.96 -38.62 -25.88
CA VAL A 586 8.97 -39.35 -25.08
C VAL A 586 8.47 -40.55 -25.87
N SER A 587 8.43 -41.73 -25.24
CA SER A 587 7.86 -42.95 -25.80
C SER A 587 6.66 -43.38 -24.97
N LEU A 588 5.57 -43.80 -25.62
CA LEU A 588 4.35 -44.26 -24.96
C LEU A 588 4.45 -45.69 -24.41
N THR A 589 5.49 -46.45 -24.75
CA THR A 589 5.60 -47.87 -24.36
C THR A 589 5.53 -48.03 -22.85
N GLU A 590 6.36 -47.30 -22.10
CA GLU A 590 6.42 -47.41 -20.64
C GLU A 590 5.12 -46.93 -19.97
N ALA A 591 4.49 -45.89 -20.51
CA ALA A 591 3.21 -45.37 -19.99
C ALA A 591 2.07 -46.37 -20.23
N LYS A 592 2.04 -47.00 -21.40
CA LYS A 592 1.06 -48.02 -21.76
C LYS A 592 1.20 -49.28 -20.89
N ASP A 593 2.42 -49.73 -20.66
CA ASP A 593 2.68 -50.91 -19.83
C ASP A 593 2.19 -50.68 -18.38
N LEU A 594 2.41 -49.48 -17.82
CA LEU A 594 1.90 -49.12 -16.49
C LEU A 594 0.37 -49.03 -16.44
N GLU A 595 -0.24 -48.49 -17.49
CA GLU A 595 -1.71 -48.40 -17.60
C GLU A 595 -2.35 -49.80 -17.68
N GLU A 596 -1.77 -50.70 -18.48
CA GLU A 596 -2.20 -52.11 -18.52
C GLU A 596 -2.03 -52.79 -17.13
N GLU A 597 -0.92 -52.55 -16.43
CA GLU A 597 -0.68 -53.06 -15.08
C GLU A 597 -1.76 -52.57 -14.07
N ILE A 598 -2.07 -51.28 -14.08
CA ILE A 598 -3.12 -50.67 -13.24
C ILE A 598 -4.49 -51.30 -13.53
N ASN A 599 -4.79 -51.53 -14.81
CA ASN A 599 -6.05 -52.10 -15.26
C ASN A 599 -6.23 -53.55 -14.84
N GLU A 600 -5.18 -54.37 -15.00
CA GLU A 600 -5.15 -55.75 -14.53
C GLU A 600 -5.29 -55.83 -13.01
N LEU A 601 -4.55 -55.00 -12.27
CA LEU A 601 -4.62 -54.94 -10.81
C LEU A 601 -6.02 -54.55 -10.33
N ARG A 602 -6.63 -53.53 -10.94
CA ARG A 602 -8.01 -53.11 -10.65
C ARG A 602 -9.01 -54.25 -10.87
N ASN A 603 -8.87 -55.01 -11.95
CA ASN A 603 -9.75 -56.16 -12.22
C ASN A 603 -9.58 -57.27 -11.17
N GLN A 604 -8.33 -57.59 -10.81
CA GLN A 604 -8.04 -58.57 -9.77
C GLN A 604 -8.64 -58.14 -8.42
N LEU A 605 -8.34 -56.92 -7.98
CA LEU A 605 -8.78 -56.38 -6.68
C LEU A 605 -10.30 -56.29 -6.58
N ARG A 606 -10.99 -55.98 -7.69
CA ARG A 606 -12.46 -55.90 -7.74
C ARG A 606 -13.11 -57.29 -7.69
N ASN A 607 -12.56 -58.29 -8.39
CA ASN A 607 -13.07 -59.65 -8.35
C ASN A 607 -12.91 -60.26 -6.95
N GLU A 608 -11.73 -60.14 -6.35
CA GLU A 608 -11.48 -60.58 -4.98
C GLU A 608 -12.40 -59.88 -3.98
N HIS A 609 -12.64 -58.58 -4.18
CA HIS A 609 -13.54 -57.79 -3.34
C HIS A 609 -14.98 -58.32 -3.35
N LEU A 610 -15.52 -58.68 -4.52
CA LEU A 610 -16.86 -59.24 -4.68
C LEU A 610 -16.98 -60.60 -3.96
N GLU A 611 -16.01 -61.50 -4.18
CA GLU A 611 -15.99 -62.79 -3.49
C GLU A 611 -15.93 -62.64 -1.97
N ASN A 612 -15.13 -61.69 -1.47
CA ASN A 612 -14.96 -61.46 -0.04
C ASN A 612 -16.22 -60.87 0.61
N ILE A 613 -17.00 -60.06 -0.13
CA ILE A 613 -18.33 -59.61 0.31
C ILE A 613 -19.31 -60.78 0.38
N GLU A 614 -19.34 -61.64 -0.64
CA GLU A 614 -20.21 -62.82 -0.67
C GLU A 614 -19.93 -63.78 0.49
N LYS A 615 -18.65 -63.95 0.83
CA LYS A 615 -18.18 -64.76 1.98
C LYS A 615 -18.37 -64.06 3.33
N GLY A 616 -18.80 -62.80 3.37
CA GLY A 616 -19.04 -62.04 4.60
C GLY A 616 -17.77 -61.67 5.38
N LEU A 617 -16.61 -61.58 4.73
CA LEU A 617 -15.32 -61.33 5.39
C LEU A 617 -15.18 -59.90 5.96
N TYR A 618 -15.95 -58.95 5.45
CA TYR A 618 -16.05 -57.59 6.00
C TYR A 618 -17.42 -56.96 5.68
N PRO A 619 -17.84 -55.92 6.42
CA PRO A 619 -19.11 -55.25 6.18
C PRO A 619 -19.18 -54.61 4.78
N ILE A 620 -20.32 -54.76 4.11
CA ILE A 620 -20.61 -54.15 2.78
C ILE A 620 -20.26 -52.66 2.77
N HIS A 621 -20.60 -51.95 3.85
CA HIS A 621 -20.34 -50.52 3.98
C HIS A 621 -18.85 -50.16 3.91
N SER A 622 -17.95 -50.95 4.49
CA SER A 622 -16.49 -50.76 4.34
C SER A 622 -16.02 -51.14 2.94
N GLY A 623 -16.69 -52.12 2.35
CA GLY A 623 -16.47 -52.55 0.99
C GLY A 623 -16.77 -51.48 -0.07
N MET A 624 -17.83 -50.69 0.11
CA MET A 624 -18.18 -49.59 -0.82
C MET A 624 -17.05 -48.57 -0.95
N TYR A 625 -16.54 -48.05 0.19
CA TYR A 625 -15.41 -47.11 0.17
C TYR A 625 -14.14 -47.69 -0.45
N TYR A 626 -13.90 -48.99 -0.28
CA TYR A 626 -12.76 -49.66 -0.90
C TYR A 626 -12.93 -49.71 -2.42
N ASN A 627 -14.10 -50.12 -2.91
CA ASN A 627 -14.38 -50.18 -4.34
C ASN A 627 -14.29 -48.80 -5.00
N ASP A 628 -14.85 -47.77 -4.35
CA ASP A 628 -14.78 -46.40 -4.84
C ASP A 628 -13.32 -45.90 -4.90
N LEU A 629 -12.51 -46.22 -3.90
CA LEU A 629 -11.08 -45.90 -3.89
C LEU A 629 -10.34 -46.55 -5.06
N ILE A 630 -10.53 -47.86 -5.29
CA ILE A 630 -9.87 -48.56 -6.40
C ILE A 630 -10.30 -47.99 -7.75
N HIS A 631 -11.58 -47.63 -7.90
CA HIS A 631 -12.08 -47.01 -9.12
C HIS A 631 -11.46 -45.61 -9.36
N SER A 632 -11.43 -44.74 -8.35
CA SER A 632 -10.81 -43.42 -8.49
C SER A 632 -9.30 -43.53 -8.77
N LEU A 633 -8.62 -44.51 -8.19
CA LEU A 633 -7.19 -44.74 -8.45
C LEU A 633 -6.92 -45.21 -9.88
N GLU A 634 -7.75 -46.09 -10.44
CA GLU A 634 -7.64 -46.44 -11.86
C GLU A 634 -7.85 -45.22 -12.75
N LYS A 635 -8.89 -44.43 -12.51
CA LYS A 635 -9.13 -43.21 -13.29
C LYS A 635 -7.94 -42.24 -13.26
N ILE A 636 -7.25 -42.13 -12.12
CA ILE A 636 -6.01 -41.34 -12.05
C ILE A 636 -4.92 -41.93 -12.96
N GLY A 637 -4.81 -43.26 -13.04
CA GLY A 637 -3.93 -43.97 -13.98
C GLY A 637 -4.25 -43.61 -15.44
N ASP A 638 -5.52 -43.73 -15.83
CA ASP A 638 -6.00 -43.39 -17.18
C ASP A 638 -5.57 -41.96 -17.57
N HIS A 639 -5.86 -40.97 -16.73
CA HIS A 639 -5.51 -39.57 -17.02
C HIS A 639 -3.99 -39.32 -17.04
N ALA A 640 -3.21 -40.03 -16.24
CA ALA A 640 -1.74 -39.93 -16.29
C ALA A 640 -1.18 -40.50 -17.61
N PHE A 641 -1.82 -41.55 -18.15
CA PHE A 641 -1.55 -42.06 -19.48
C PHE A 641 -1.96 -41.05 -20.57
N ASP A 642 -3.16 -40.48 -20.49
CA ASP A 642 -3.68 -39.50 -21.45
C ASP A 642 -2.78 -38.25 -21.55
N VAL A 643 -2.24 -37.77 -20.42
CA VAL A 643 -1.21 -36.72 -20.42
C VAL A 643 0.01 -37.14 -21.24
N SER A 644 0.50 -38.37 -21.06
CA SER A 644 1.65 -38.88 -21.82
C SER A 644 1.34 -39.04 -23.31
N GLU A 645 0.13 -39.44 -23.66
CA GLU A 645 -0.35 -39.50 -25.06
C GLU A 645 -0.38 -38.11 -25.70
N ALA A 646 -0.94 -37.12 -25.02
CA ALA A 646 -1.02 -35.74 -25.49
C ALA A 646 0.37 -35.11 -25.69
N ILE A 647 1.35 -35.46 -24.85
CA ILE A 647 2.75 -35.03 -25.01
C ILE A 647 3.34 -35.52 -26.35
N VAL A 648 3.06 -36.77 -26.75
CA VAL A 648 3.56 -37.34 -28.01
C VAL A 648 2.84 -36.74 -29.22
N LEU A 649 1.57 -36.35 -29.08
CA LEU A 649 0.82 -35.64 -30.13
C LEU A 649 1.27 -34.18 -30.31
N GLU A 650 1.85 -33.57 -29.27
CA GLU A 650 2.43 -32.23 -29.32
C GLU A 650 3.73 -32.18 -30.12
N ALA A 651 4.61 -33.18 -29.92
CA ALA A 651 5.89 -33.33 -30.64
C ALA A 651 5.68 -33.28 -32.16
#